data_AF-A0A9E2F7W8-F1
#
_entry.id   AF-A0A9E2F7W8-F1
#
_cell.length_a   1.000
_cell.length_b   1.000
_cell.length_c   1.000
_cell.angle_alpha   90.00
_cell.angle_beta   90.00
_cell.angle_gamma   90.00
#
_symmetry.space_group_name_H-M   'P 1'
#
loop_
_entity.id
_entity.type
_entity.pdbx_description
1 polymer ?
#
loop_
_entity_poly.entity_id
_entity_poly.type
_entity_poly.pdbx_seq_one_letter_code
_entity_poly.pdbx_strand_id
1 'polypeptide(L)'
;MKRLYNFMFLVLTLMSTMAISHAEGIKVIIENRAPANGTWTTPFWVGFHNGTFDTYTNSSAASIELENLAEDGNIDPLLTFFESSGQGNVQGVIASGAVPPFAPGETAEMTFIMDGNDPDNRYFSYGAMVLPSNDAFIGNDSPTAHQIFDGSGNFLGASFAIYGTVVRDAGTEVNDEIPAHTAFFGQMTPNTGVDEDGVVHDHPGYLPVGSGGILDDPMFAGADFTQGGYEMARITIIRSDTPVSGNVSGVWDIGGSPYLLDGDVTVPAGETLTIEPGVVVFAQSWYYFAVQGTLLAIGTEADSILFTSTPHGPGEPAWRSIHFENADLSSEMAYCIVENVHATAAAPYNQGAIHIDNSSPTIRNSSIRNNETDSGGGLYIAGGSAPTLLDNDILYNSSKYGGGIYSIDSTPSIIGNKISGNSASAYGGFSPVTARGGGIYLTSCDGSEITHNLITGNSVHAEGNVGSHASGGGIHCGSSDATILNNTISGNSSTLYASGSEGGGINLYYSNTAVINNIVDNNIGGGVHFTSGSGGSFLRTNDFYGNDVDFLGIVPANLGQIVTTNYNGDPADQFLNIFLDPLYVNAAGGDFHLQSGSPAIDAGDPTTPNDPDGTIADIGAFYYDQGGMIDLTIDLTYVSGSPVPETGGNLTFGVFIENTGTVALNFDAWLAISYEGGTAITVVQRPFSDFQPGWTINRPIMFYPIPSTYAAGDYMFYGRVGIEPNIVWDESGFPFSKAGANFVENFEPFAVDGAPNPFDRVYSDQDVTAPSTYALEGAFPNPFNPTTTIRFAIPEEAKVTLTVFDVQGRQIAELVNSFRQAGSHNVTFDASNLASGVYLYRLEMSGSGTTPTTEFNAVGKMMLVK
;
A
#
# COMPACT_ATOMS: atom_id res chain seq x y z
N MET A 1 34.39 34.12 -41.74
CA MET A 1 33.19 34.39 -40.93
C MET A 1 33.50 33.87 -39.53
N LYS A 2 34.00 34.61 -38.53
CA LYS A 2 33.71 35.99 -38.09
C LYS A 2 32.21 36.27 -38.04
N ARG A 3 31.53 35.66 -37.06
CA ARG A 3 30.30 36.08 -36.34
C ARG A 3 29.63 34.82 -35.75
N LEU A 4 30.10 34.39 -34.57
CA LEU A 4 29.28 33.75 -33.52
C LEU A 4 30.11 33.55 -32.23
N TYR A 5 30.92 34.56 -31.86
CA TYR A 5 31.87 34.51 -30.73
C TYR A 5 31.54 35.52 -29.61
N ASN A 6 30.31 36.04 -29.54
CA ASN A 6 29.93 37.10 -28.59
C ASN A 6 28.51 36.89 -28.01
N PHE A 7 28.27 35.83 -27.23
CA PHE A 7 27.06 35.78 -26.39
C PHE A 7 27.18 34.97 -25.09
N MET A 8 28.39 34.86 -24.51
CA MET A 8 28.53 34.16 -23.23
C MET A 8 29.75 34.63 -22.43
N PHE A 9 29.84 35.93 -22.12
CA PHE A 9 30.74 36.46 -21.07
C PHE A 9 30.42 37.93 -20.82
N LEU A 10 29.37 38.24 -20.04
CA LEU A 10 29.27 39.50 -19.27
C LEU A 10 28.09 39.49 -18.27
N VAL A 11 28.19 38.75 -17.16
CA VAL A 11 27.67 39.19 -15.85
C VAL A 11 28.57 38.58 -14.77
N LEU A 12 29.64 39.29 -14.42
CA LEU A 12 30.42 39.02 -13.21
C LEU A 12 30.72 40.38 -12.56
N THR A 13 29.86 40.82 -11.64
CA THR A 13 30.18 41.79 -10.59
C THR A 13 29.03 41.86 -9.59
N LEU A 14 29.39 41.78 -8.29
CA LEU A 14 28.55 41.68 -7.07
C LEU A 14 28.06 40.28 -6.70
N MET A 15 28.98 39.41 -6.29
CA MET A 15 28.69 38.48 -5.20
C MET A 15 29.11 39.16 -3.90
N SER A 16 28.16 39.82 -3.23
CA SER A 16 28.22 39.86 -1.77
C SER A 16 28.29 38.43 -1.28
N THR A 17 29.09 38.14 -0.26
CA THR A 17 28.96 36.91 0.53
C THR A 17 27.54 36.90 1.09
N MET A 18 26.60 36.29 0.37
CA MET A 18 25.34 35.85 0.95
C MET A 18 25.73 34.76 1.93
N ALA A 19 25.61 35.07 3.22
CA ALA A 19 25.44 34.01 4.21
C ALA A 19 24.23 33.21 3.72
N ILE A 20 24.45 31.92 3.44
CA ILE A 20 23.38 31.00 3.12
C ILE A 20 22.52 30.95 4.39
N SER A 21 21.26 31.38 4.30
CA SER A 21 20.29 31.21 5.39
C SER A 21 20.14 29.71 5.62
N HIS A 22 20.46 29.23 6.81
CA HIS A 22 20.30 27.82 7.17
C HIS A 22 19.00 27.68 7.94
N ALA A 23 17.91 27.42 7.21
CA ALA A 23 16.67 27.00 7.85
C ALA A 23 16.84 25.54 8.33
N GLU A 24 16.65 25.30 9.62
CA GLU A 24 16.85 24.02 10.31
C GLU A 24 15.51 23.43 10.77
N GLY A 25 15.40 22.09 10.76
CA GLY A 25 14.21 21.39 11.24
C GLY A 25 14.26 21.16 12.76
N ILE A 26 13.35 21.81 13.48
CA ILE A 26 13.24 21.72 14.93
C ILE A 26 11.94 21.01 15.28
N LYS A 27 12.05 19.86 15.95
CA LYS A 27 10.90 19.07 16.39
C LYS A 27 10.50 19.49 17.81
N VAL A 28 9.22 19.78 17.99
CA VAL A 28 8.58 19.99 19.30
C VAL A 28 7.71 18.78 19.59
N ILE A 29 8.03 18.07 20.66
CA ILE A 29 7.31 16.91 21.16
C ILE A 29 6.62 17.33 22.46
N ILE A 30 5.32 17.08 22.55
CA ILE A 30 4.52 17.31 23.75
C ILE A 30 3.95 15.98 24.21
N GLU A 31 4.15 15.68 25.48
CA GLU A 31 3.64 14.48 26.12
C GLU A 31 2.73 14.91 27.27
N ASN A 32 1.47 14.47 27.30
CA ASN A 32 0.65 14.62 28.50
C ASN A 32 1.13 13.57 29.53
N ARG A 33 1.76 14.04 30.60
CA ARG A 33 2.41 13.21 31.63
C ARG A 33 1.59 13.13 32.91
N ALA A 34 0.38 13.67 32.93
CA ALA A 34 -0.54 13.54 34.04
C ALA A 34 -0.75 12.04 34.39
N PRO A 35 -0.99 11.70 35.67
CA PRO A 35 -1.29 10.33 36.06
C PRO A 35 -2.57 9.81 35.38
N ALA A 36 -2.79 8.49 35.42
CA ALA A 36 -4.05 7.89 34.97
C ALA A 36 -5.24 8.56 35.67
N ASN A 37 -6.31 8.85 34.92
CA ASN A 37 -7.44 9.66 35.38
C ASN A 37 -7.03 11.07 35.86
N GLY A 38 -5.93 11.59 35.32
CA GLY A 38 -5.41 12.93 35.59
C GLY A 38 -6.01 14.00 34.68
N THR A 39 -5.43 15.19 34.72
CA THR A 39 -5.85 16.32 33.88
C THR A 39 -5.59 16.05 32.40
N TRP A 40 -6.53 16.50 31.58
CA TRP A 40 -6.39 16.54 30.14
C TRP A 40 -5.97 17.96 29.74
N THR A 41 -5.63 18.18 28.48
CA THR A 41 -5.39 19.52 27.95
C THR A 41 -6.07 19.68 26.60
N THR A 42 -6.36 20.92 26.20
CA THR A 42 -6.66 21.20 24.78
C THR A 42 -5.39 21.03 23.95
N PRO A 43 -5.46 21.07 22.61
CA PRO A 43 -4.27 21.23 21.79
C PRO A 43 -3.39 22.38 22.29
N PHE A 44 -2.08 22.24 22.15
CA PHE A 44 -1.14 23.27 22.54
C PHE A 44 -0.92 24.23 21.40
N TRP A 45 -1.14 25.51 21.63
CA TRP A 45 -0.50 26.54 20.83
C TRP A 45 0.99 26.60 21.17
N VAL A 46 1.85 26.75 20.17
CA VAL A 46 3.29 26.98 20.33
C VAL A 46 3.76 28.09 19.38
N GLY A 47 4.68 28.95 19.82
CA GLY A 47 5.16 30.09 19.05
C GLY A 47 6.64 30.38 19.25
N PHE A 48 7.33 30.77 18.17
CA PHE A 48 8.75 31.10 18.10
C PHE A 48 8.92 32.59 17.85
N HIS A 49 9.58 33.30 18.78
CA HIS A 49 9.57 34.76 18.83
C HIS A 49 10.91 35.36 19.29
N ASN A 50 11.05 36.68 19.17
CA ASN A 50 12.26 37.41 19.56
C ASN A 50 12.46 37.65 21.07
N GLY A 51 11.60 37.06 21.91
CA GLY A 51 11.64 37.21 23.36
C GLY A 51 10.89 38.43 23.89
N THR A 52 10.08 39.10 23.04
CA THR A 52 9.21 40.20 23.47
C THR A 52 7.71 39.91 23.33
N PHE A 53 7.33 38.87 22.58
CA PHE A 53 5.96 38.35 22.58
C PHE A 53 5.64 37.73 23.95
N ASP A 54 4.55 38.19 24.54
CA ASP A 54 4.08 37.73 25.84
C ASP A 54 2.65 37.22 25.74
N THR A 55 2.40 36.03 26.26
CA THR A 55 1.06 35.41 26.25
C THR A 55 0.23 35.90 27.43
N TYR A 56 0.86 36.09 28.59
CA TYR A 56 0.25 36.62 29.80
C TYR A 56 1.33 37.04 30.81
N THR A 57 0.96 37.94 31.72
CA THR A 57 1.78 38.23 32.91
C THR A 57 0.97 37.92 34.18
N ASN A 58 1.52 37.13 35.09
CA ASN A 58 0.86 36.83 36.37
C ASN A 58 0.56 38.12 37.16
N SER A 59 -0.59 38.17 37.84
CA SER A 59 -1.14 39.35 38.52
C SER A 59 -1.47 40.54 37.60
N SER A 60 -1.60 40.31 36.30
CA SER A 60 -2.10 41.29 35.31
C SER A 60 -3.45 40.84 34.76
N ALA A 61 -4.16 41.77 34.12
CA ALA A 61 -5.44 41.45 33.50
C ALA A 61 -5.26 40.42 32.37
N ALA A 62 -6.15 39.42 32.30
CA ALA A 62 -6.21 38.50 31.18
C ALA A 62 -6.52 39.25 29.88
N SER A 63 -5.86 38.86 28.79
CA SER A 63 -6.21 39.36 27.47
C SER A 63 -7.40 38.57 26.91
N ILE A 64 -8.08 39.13 25.91
CA ILE A 64 -9.19 38.43 25.25
C ILE A 64 -8.73 37.12 24.59
N GLU A 65 -7.49 37.08 24.09
CA GLU A 65 -6.92 35.87 23.50
C GLU A 65 -6.67 34.79 24.56
N LEU A 66 -6.21 35.20 25.74
CA LEU A 66 -6.01 34.29 26.87
C LEU A 66 -7.35 33.77 27.41
N GLU A 67 -8.34 34.64 27.55
CA GLU A 67 -9.72 34.29 27.94
C GLU A 67 -10.30 33.21 27.02
N ASN A 68 -10.22 33.43 25.70
CA ASN A 68 -10.70 32.45 24.71
C ASN A 68 -9.94 31.11 24.76
N LEU A 69 -8.62 31.15 25.00
CA LEU A 69 -7.84 29.93 25.19
C LEU A 69 -8.26 29.21 26.46
N ALA A 70 -8.35 29.94 27.58
CA ALA A 70 -8.51 29.38 28.91
C ALA A 70 -9.92 28.87 29.19
N GLU A 71 -10.97 29.47 28.62
CA GLU A 71 -12.37 29.06 28.84
C GLU A 71 -12.87 28.04 27.82
N ASP A 72 -12.49 28.22 26.55
CA ASP A 72 -13.08 27.48 25.43
C ASP A 72 -12.07 26.56 24.72
N GLY A 73 -10.78 26.62 25.08
CA GLY A 73 -9.72 25.99 24.30
C GLY A 73 -9.53 26.61 22.92
N ASN A 74 -10.13 27.79 22.68
CA ASN A 74 -10.16 28.42 21.36
C ASN A 74 -8.88 29.21 21.11
N ILE A 75 -7.98 28.61 20.31
CA ILE A 75 -6.65 29.16 20.00
C ILE A 75 -6.66 30.20 18.86
N ASP A 76 -7.72 30.27 18.04
CA ASP A 76 -7.76 31.12 16.85
C ASP A 76 -7.44 32.61 17.11
N PRO A 77 -7.95 33.24 18.20
CA PRO A 77 -7.58 34.61 18.53
C PRO A 77 -6.09 34.77 18.87
N LEU A 78 -5.49 33.80 19.57
CA LEU A 78 -4.08 33.82 19.94
C LEU A 78 -3.17 33.65 18.72
N LEU A 79 -3.53 32.77 17.77
CA LEU A 79 -2.82 32.65 16.48
C LEU A 79 -2.80 33.98 15.72
N THR A 80 -3.96 34.63 15.65
CA THR A 80 -4.12 35.92 14.96
C THR A 80 -3.32 37.01 15.67
N PHE A 81 -3.36 37.03 17.01
CA PHE A 81 -2.62 38.00 17.80
C PHE A 81 -1.12 37.85 17.62
N PHE A 82 -0.59 36.63 17.68
CA PHE A 82 0.82 36.34 17.42
C PHE A 82 1.26 36.82 16.04
N GLU A 83 0.52 36.48 14.98
CA GLU A 83 0.83 36.96 13.61
C GLU A 83 0.80 38.48 13.52
N SER A 84 -0.20 39.12 14.12
CA SER A 84 -0.36 40.58 14.08
C SER A 84 0.67 41.34 14.92
N SER A 85 1.28 40.67 15.91
CA SER A 85 2.28 41.27 16.81
C SER A 85 3.57 41.66 16.07
N GLY A 86 3.92 40.90 15.02
CA GLY A 86 5.22 41.01 14.34
C GLY A 86 6.42 40.71 15.25
N GLN A 87 6.20 40.01 16.38
CA GLN A 87 7.23 39.68 17.37
C GLN A 87 7.81 38.26 17.19
N GLY A 88 7.24 37.48 16.27
CA GLY A 88 7.65 36.12 15.92
C GLY A 88 7.16 35.76 14.52
N ASN A 89 7.80 34.77 13.89
CA ASN A 89 7.55 34.40 12.49
C ASN A 89 6.99 32.98 12.32
N VAL A 90 7.11 32.13 13.33
CA VAL A 90 6.72 30.71 13.25
C VAL A 90 5.88 30.32 14.46
N GLN A 91 4.75 29.67 14.22
CA GLN A 91 3.84 29.15 15.26
C GLN A 91 3.09 27.92 14.75
N GLY A 92 2.41 27.21 15.66
CA GLY A 92 1.55 26.08 15.31
C GLY A 92 0.65 25.62 16.46
N VAL A 93 -0.21 24.67 16.15
CA VAL A 93 -1.08 24.00 17.14
C VAL A 93 -0.80 22.50 17.11
N ILE A 94 -0.35 21.95 18.24
CA ILE A 94 0.01 20.54 18.41
C ILE A 94 -1.12 19.80 19.12
N ALA A 95 -1.70 18.78 18.48
CA ALA A 95 -2.83 18.00 18.97
C ALA A 95 -2.57 16.48 18.86
N SER A 96 -3.11 15.69 19.78
CA SER A 96 -3.13 14.22 19.70
C SER A 96 -4.40 13.73 18.99
N GLY A 97 -4.24 12.78 18.07
CA GLY A 97 -5.36 12.10 17.41
C GLY A 97 -6.24 12.99 16.51
N ALA A 98 -7.38 12.43 16.09
CA ALA A 98 -8.31 13.09 15.16
C ALA A 98 -9.41 13.93 15.86
N VAL A 99 -9.59 13.76 17.17
CA VAL A 99 -10.61 14.49 17.97
C VAL A 99 -9.97 14.89 19.31
N PRO A 100 -9.51 16.14 19.49
CA PRO A 100 -9.05 16.64 20.78
C PRO A 100 -10.20 16.61 21.79
N PRO A 101 -9.95 16.48 23.10
CA PRO A 101 -8.73 16.86 23.87
C PRO A 101 -7.59 15.82 24.03
N PHE A 102 -6.45 16.29 24.56
CA PHE A 102 -5.18 15.58 24.76
C PHE A 102 -5.11 14.91 26.15
N ALA A 103 -5.31 13.59 26.19
CA ALA A 103 -5.48 12.81 27.42
C ALA A 103 -4.15 12.34 28.06
N PRO A 104 -4.13 12.01 29.37
CA PRO A 104 -2.99 11.43 30.06
C PRO A 104 -2.37 10.25 29.31
N GLY A 105 -1.06 10.32 29.04
CA GLY A 105 -0.28 9.28 28.37
C GLY A 105 -0.21 9.39 26.85
N GLU A 106 -0.93 10.33 26.23
CA GLU A 106 -0.79 10.61 24.81
C GLU A 106 0.44 11.48 24.52
N THR A 107 0.97 11.36 23.30
CA THR A 107 2.08 12.16 22.77
C THR A 107 1.70 12.74 21.42
N ALA A 108 2.12 13.98 21.15
CA ALA A 108 1.94 14.66 19.88
C ALA A 108 3.21 15.44 19.54
N GLU A 109 3.52 15.56 18.25
CA GLU A 109 4.72 16.28 17.80
C GLU A 109 4.45 17.12 16.55
N MET A 110 5.24 18.18 16.39
CA MET A 110 5.24 19.01 15.19
C MET A 110 6.65 19.51 14.91
N THR A 111 7.05 19.46 13.64
CA THR A 111 8.34 19.99 13.19
C THR A 111 8.16 21.36 12.59
N PHE A 112 9.01 22.30 13.00
CA PHE A 112 9.06 23.67 12.53
C PHE A 112 10.34 23.91 11.74
N ILE A 113 10.23 24.67 10.65
CA ILE A 113 11.37 25.12 9.87
C ILE A 113 11.73 26.52 10.31
N MET A 114 12.96 26.70 10.80
CA MET A 114 13.38 27.98 11.37
C MET A 114 14.80 28.34 10.94
N ASP A 115 15.02 29.60 10.56
CA ASP A 115 16.37 30.13 10.45
C ASP A 115 16.85 30.56 11.84
N GLY A 116 17.91 29.91 12.33
CA GLY A 116 18.50 30.27 13.63
C GLY A 116 19.10 31.69 13.64
N ASN A 117 19.46 32.24 12.48
CA ASN A 117 19.95 33.61 12.37
C ASN A 117 18.82 34.66 12.41
N ASP A 118 17.56 34.25 12.23
CA ASP A 118 16.43 35.13 12.38
C ASP A 118 16.18 35.39 13.88
N PRO A 119 16.36 36.63 14.37
CA PRO A 119 16.13 36.93 15.78
C PRO A 119 14.69 36.66 16.23
N ASP A 120 13.73 36.61 15.31
CA ASP A 120 12.33 36.32 15.60
C ASP A 120 12.05 34.83 15.86
N ASN A 121 13.04 33.94 15.78
CA ASN A 121 12.90 32.51 16.15
C ASN A 121 13.57 32.15 17.49
N ARG A 122 14.10 33.14 18.23
CA ARG A 122 15.08 32.92 19.31
C ARG A 122 14.53 32.25 20.58
N TYR A 123 13.27 32.52 20.90
CA TYR A 123 12.59 32.07 22.12
C TYR A 123 11.32 31.32 21.77
N PHE A 124 10.92 30.42 22.68
CA PHE A 124 9.75 29.56 22.54
C PHE A 124 8.72 29.91 23.60
N SER A 125 7.45 29.98 23.19
CA SER A 125 6.29 30.08 24.08
C SER A 125 5.25 29.02 23.75
N TYR A 126 4.43 28.66 24.74
CA TYR A 126 3.35 27.69 24.60
C TYR A 126 2.11 28.09 25.41
N GLY A 127 0.94 27.56 25.04
CA GLY A 127 -0.32 27.78 25.74
C GLY A 127 -1.33 26.64 25.50
N ALA A 128 -1.99 26.18 26.56
CA ALA A 128 -3.10 25.22 26.49
C ALA A 128 -4.05 25.39 27.68
N MET A 129 -5.34 25.12 27.46
CA MET A 129 -6.31 24.97 28.54
C MET A 129 -6.10 23.65 29.27
N VAL A 130 -6.26 23.67 30.59
CA VAL A 130 -6.30 22.49 31.45
C VAL A 130 -7.74 22.00 31.54
N LEU A 131 -7.96 20.71 31.34
CA LEU A 131 -9.29 20.11 31.34
C LEU A 131 -9.41 19.05 32.45
N PRO A 132 -10.59 18.94 33.09
CA PRO A 132 -11.70 19.90 33.02
C PRO A 132 -11.39 21.16 33.84
N SER A 133 -11.88 22.32 33.41
CA SER A 133 -11.79 23.54 34.21
C SER A 133 -12.80 24.59 33.75
N ASN A 134 -12.95 25.66 34.53
CA ASN A 134 -13.66 26.86 34.12
C ASN A 134 -12.77 27.69 33.20
N ASP A 135 -11.60 28.11 33.70
CA ASP A 135 -10.65 28.96 32.99
C ASP A 135 -9.17 28.63 33.32
N ALA A 136 -8.89 27.38 33.67
CA ALA A 136 -7.55 26.97 34.04
C ALA A 136 -6.68 26.75 32.80
N PHE A 137 -5.45 27.27 32.81
CA PHE A 137 -4.51 27.13 31.70
C PHE A 137 -3.06 26.92 32.14
N ILE A 138 -2.22 26.53 31.17
CA ILE A 138 -0.77 26.48 31.31
C ILE A 138 -0.12 27.26 30.17
N GLY A 139 0.96 27.98 30.50
CA GLY A 139 1.79 28.74 29.57
C GLY A 139 2.98 29.37 30.29
N ASN A 140 3.96 29.88 29.55
CA ASN A 140 5.12 30.54 30.14
C ASN A 140 4.88 32.06 30.37
N ASP A 141 4.87 32.46 31.65
CA ASP A 141 4.75 33.86 32.12
C ASP A 141 5.90 34.79 31.68
N SER A 142 7.08 34.22 31.44
CA SER A 142 8.24 35.01 31.00
C SER A 142 8.52 34.76 29.51
N PRO A 143 8.48 35.80 28.64
CA PRO A 143 8.82 35.70 27.21
C PRO A 143 10.21 35.14 26.91
N THR A 144 11.15 35.24 27.85
CA THR A 144 12.51 34.73 27.70
C THR A 144 12.76 33.41 28.44
N ALA A 145 11.71 32.74 28.92
CA ALA A 145 11.84 31.53 29.75
C ALA A 145 12.51 30.37 29.00
N HIS A 146 12.26 30.24 27.70
CA HIS A 146 12.75 29.14 26.88
C HIS A 146 13.52 29.68 25.68
N GLN A 147 14.82 29.95 25.87
CA GLN A 147 15.71 30.31 24.77
C GLN A 147 16.16 29.06 24.00
N ILE A 148 15.95 29.06 22.69
CA ILE A 148 16.17 27.90 21.80
C ILE A 148 17.23 28.14 20.72
N PHE A 149 17.56 29.40 20.43
CA PHE A 149 18.76 29.79 19.67
C PHE A 149 19.59 30.81 20.44
N ASP A 150 20.92 30.78 20.29
CA ASP A 150 21.80 31.79 20.86
C ASP A 150 21.88 33.08 19.99
N GLY A 151 22.62 34.08 20.47
CA GLY A 151 22.79 35.35 19.75
C GLY A 151 23.58 35.27 18.43
N SER A 152 24.20 34.13 18.15
CA SER A 152 24.92 33.83 16.90
C SER A 152 24.14 32.89 15.98
N GLY A 153 22.92 32.51 16.37
CA GLY A 153 22.03 31.64 15.62
C GLY A 153 22.27 30.14 15.79
N ASN A 154 23.06 29.71 16.79
CA ASN A 154 23.22 28.30 17.08
C ASN A 154 22.01 27.77 17.87
N PHE A 155 21.43 26.65 17.44
CA PHE A 155 20.36 25.99 18.20
C PHE A 155 20.85 25.40 19.52
N LEU A 156 20.13 25.69 20.60
CA LEU A 156 20.38 25.27 21.98
C LEU A 156 19.54 24.06 22.41
N GLY A 157 18.35 23.89 21.84
CA GLY A 157 17.35 22.92 22.28
C GLY A 157 16.72 23.23 23.64
N ALA A 158 15.68 22.48 24.00
CA ALA A 158 15.02 22.56 25.29
C ALA A 158 14.35 21.23 25.66
N SER A 159 14.30 20.88 26.93
CA SER A 159 13.39 19.86 27.45
C SER A 159 13.02 20.24 28.86
N PHE A 160 11.73 20.42 29.12
CA PHE A 160 11.24 20.89 30.41
C PHE A 160 9.87 20.31 30.75
N ALA A 161 9.72 20.02 32.04
CA ALA A 161 8.47 19.55 32.63
C ALA A 161 7.59 20.75 33.00
N ILE A 162 6.29 20.63 32.74
CA ILE A 162 5.25 21.55 33.18
C ILE A 162 4.59 20.90 34.39
N TYR A 163 4.86 21.46 35.57
CA TYR A 163 4.29 20.95 36.82
C TYR A 163 2.97 21.63 37.14
N GLY A 164 2.10 20.94 37.87
CA GLY A 164 0.82 21.50 38.35
C GLY A 164 0.97 22.81 39.13
N THR A 165 2.14 23.08 39.71
CA THR A 165 2.48 24.36 40.37
C THR A 165 2.48 25.58 39.44
N VAL A 166 2.48 25.38 38.12
CA VAL A 166 2.42 26.48 37.14
C VAL A 166 1.07 26.59 36.45
N VAL A 167 0.06 25.82 36.89
CA VAL A 167 -1.31 26.01 36.44
C VAL A 167 -1.79 27.39 36.91
N ARG A 168 -2.43 28.11 35.99
CA ARG A 168 -2.94 29.45 36.20
C ARG A 168 -4.45 29.44 36.07
N ASP A 169 -5.03 30.33 36.85
CA ASP A 169 -6.41 30.76 36.75
C ASP A 169 -6.39 32.06 35.93
N ALA A 170 -7.16 32.13 34.86
CA ALA A 170 -7.22 33.34 34.03
C ALA A 170 -7.88 34.51 34.79
N GLY A 171 -8.65 34.20 35.84
CA GLY A 171 -9.42 35.14 36.65
C GLY A 171 -10.65 35.64 35.88
N THR A 172 -11.04 34.98 34.81
CA THR A 172 -12.18 35.38 33.97
C THR A 172 -13.45 34.66 34.38
N GLU A 173 -13.36 33.42 34.89
CA GLU A 173 -14.47 32.71 35.51
C GLU A 173 -14.14 32.20 36.92
N VAL A 174 -15.11 32.28 37.84
CA VAL A 174 -14.96 31.70 39.19
C VAL A 174 -14.79 30.18 39.10
N ASN A 175 -13.72 29.68 39.73
CA ASN A 175 -13.42 28.25 39.90
C ASN A 175 -14.38 27.52 40.86
N ASP A 176 -15.64 27.38 40.46
CA ASP A 176 -16.74 26.80 41.25
C ASP A 176 -16.93 25.29 41.05
N GLU A 177 -16.35 24.72 39.99
CA GLU A 177 -16.49 23.33 39.55
C GLU A 177 -17.95 22.89 39.37
N ILE A 178 -18.84 23.83 39.05
CA ILE A 178 -20.22 23.50 38.75
C ILE A 178 -20.24 22.88 37.35
N PRO A 179 -20.77 21.65 37.17
CA PRO A 179 -20.75 20.95 35.88
C PRO A 179 -21.21 21.78 34.69
N ALA A 180 -22.24 22.62 34.87
CA ALA A 180 -22.78 23.45 33.79
C ALA A 180 -21.87 24.60 33.36
N HIS A 181 -20.89 24.99 34.18
CA HIS A 181 -19.96 26.08 33.95
C HIS A 181 -18.57 25.55 33.55
N THR A 182 -18.21 24.35 33.98
CA THR A 182 -16.87 23.78 33.80
C THR A 182 -16.77 22.96 32.51
N ALA A 183 -15.85 23.36 31.63
CA ALA A 183 -15.57 22.67 30.39
C ALA A 183 -15.14 21.23 30.66
N PHE A 184 -15.63 20.31 29.82
CA PHE A 184 -15.35 18.87 29.92
C PHE A 184 -15.81 18.20 31.25
N PHE A 185 -16.64 18.90 32.04
CA PHE A 185 -17.25 18.41 33.28
C PHE A 185 -18.80 18.51 33.29
N GLY A 186 -19.41 18.97 32.20
CA GLY A 186 -20.86 19.04 32.03
C GLY A 186 -21.37 20.27 31.27
N GLN A 187 -20.47 21.18 30.89
CA GLN A 187 -20.79 22.39 30.15
C GLN A 187 -21.28 22.04 28.74
N MET A 188 -22.41 22.62 28.35
CA MET A 188 -23.05 22.35 27.05
C MET A 188 -22.84 23.48 26.04
N THR A 189 -22.47 24.67 26.51
CA THR A 189 -22.17 25.85 25.70
C THR A 189 -21.01 26.63 26.32
N PRO A 190 -20.06 27.16 25.52
CA PRO A 190 -19.03 28.11 25.93
C PRO A 190 -19.47 29.27 26.82
N ASN A 191 -18.54 29.83 27.61
CA ASN A 191 -18.68 31.09 28.39
C ASN A 191 -19.94 31.11 29.28
N THR A 192 -20.04 30.19 30.23
CA THR A 192 -21.25 29.99 31.07
C THR A 192 -21.01 30.16 32.56
N GLY A 193 -19.77 30.33 32.98
CA GLY A 193 -19.41 30.56 34.37
C GLY A 193 -19.76 31.95 34.84
N VAL A 194 -19.36 32.23 36.07
CA VAL A 194 -19.58 33.53 36.72
C VAL A 194 -18.32 34.34 36.55
N ASP A 195 -18.43 35.54 35.96
CA ASP A 195 -17.31 36.47 35.82
C ASP A 195 -16.54 36.68 37.14
N GLU A 196 -15.21 36.63 37.08
CA GLU A 196 -14.30 37.01 38.17
C GLU A 196 -13.70 38.42 37.94
N ASP A 197 -12.60 38.79 38.58
CA ASP A 197 -12.01 40.14 38.56
C ASP A 197 -11.11 40.41 37.34
N GLY A 198 -10.95 39.41 36.47
CA GLY A 198 -10.22 39.44 35.21
C GLY A 198 -8.70 39.39 35.37
N VAL A 199 -8.17 39.02 36.54
CA VAL A 199 -6.73 39.07 36.84
C VAL A 199 -6.15 37.67 36.96
N VAL A 200 -5.11 37.39 36.16
CA VAL A 200 -4.43 36.09 36.18
C VAL A 200 -3.75 35.85 37.53
N HIS A 201 -3.95 34.67 38.12
CA HIS A 201 -3.27 34.24 39.34
C HIS A 201 -2.93 32.75 39.36
N ASP A 202 -2.23 32.30 40.42
CA ASP A 202 -2.02 30.88 40.67
C ASP A 202 -3.39 30.21 40.91
N HIS A 203 -3.66 29.10 40.23
CA HIS A 203 -4.92 28.38 40.43
C HIS A 203 -4.89 27.67 41.81
N PRO A 204 -5.95 27.79 42.63
CA PRO A 204 -5.95 27.22 43.99
C PRO A 204 -6.00 25.68 44.06
N GLY A 205 -6.03 24.98 42.93
CA GLY A 205 -6.39 23.56 42.83
C GLY A 205 -7.89 23.30 42.81
N TYR A 206 -8.25 22.03 42.61
CA TYR A 206 -9.64 21.58 42.65
C TYR A 206 -10.18 21.41 44.08
N LEU A 207 -11.51 21.39 44.20
CA LEU A 207 -12.26 21.16 45.41
C LEU A 207 -11.87 19.80 46.02
N PRO A 208 -11.73 19.71 47.35
CA PRO A 208 -11.34 18.45 48.00
C PRO A 208 -12.33 17.31 47.72
N VAL A 209 -11.79 16.09 47.58
CA VAL A 209 -12.59 14.85 47.46
C VAL A 209 -13.68 14.79 48.54
N GLY A 210 -14.91 14.49 48.11
CA GLY A 210 -16.12 14.47 48.93
C GLY A 210 -16.94 15.75 48.87
N SER A 211 -16.53 16.75 48.09
CA SER A 211 -17.23 18.04 47.93
C SER A 211 -18.22 18.06 46.75
N GLY A 212 -18.19 17.03 45.89
CA GLY A 212 -18.98 16.93 44.67
C GLY A 212 -18.37 17.62 43.45
N GLY A 213 -17.07 17.93 43.49
CA GLY A 213 -16.31 18.58 42.40
C GLY A 213 -15.58 17.60 41.48
N ILE A 214 -14.63 18.09 40.70
CA ILE A 214 -13.90 17.35 39.65
C ILE A 214 -13.24 16.07 40.20
N LEU A 215 -12.61 16.16 41.39
CA LEU A 215 -11.89 15.02 41.99
C LEU A 215 -12.81 13.89 42.48
N ASP A 216 -14.12 14.10 42.56
CA ASP A 216 -15.10 13.05 42.87
C ASP A 216 -15.55 12.26 41.63
N ASP A 217 -15.22 12.73 40.41
CA ASP A 217 -15.50 12.01 39.18
C ASP A 217 -14.45 10.91 38.93
N PRO A 218 -14.86 9.64 38.69
CA PRO A 218 -13.91 8.55 38.42
C PRO A 218 -12.95 8.81 37.25
N MET A 219 -13.32 9.63 36.27
CA MET A 219 -12.48 9.99 35.12
C MET A 219 -11.36 10.97 35.51
N PHE A 220 -11.54 11.75 36.57
CA PHE A 220 -10.60 12.80 37.02
C PHE A 220 -10.14 12.63 38.48
N ALA A 221 -10.31 11.43 39.05
CA ALA A 221 -9.90 11.13 40.42
C ALA A 221 -8.38 11.28 40.67
N GLY A 222 -7.57 11.33 39.61
CA GLY A 222 -6.13 11.60 39.63
C GLY A 222 -5.77 13.02 39.20
N ALA A 223 -6.71 13.95 39.08
CA ALA A 223 -6.50 15.28 38.47
C ALA A 223 -5.97 16.37 39.43
N ASP A 224 -5.68 16.03 40.69
CA ASP A 224 -5.22 16.99 41.71
C ASP A 224 -3.78 17.46 41.43
N PHE A 225 -3.67 18.49 40.59
CA PHE A 225 -2.40 19.06 40.15
C PHE A 225 -1.66 19.84 41.24
N THR A 226 -2.28 20.08 42.41
CA THR A 226 -1.60 20.70 43.55
C THR A 226 -0.68 19.74 44.30
N GLN A 227 -0.79 18.44 44.02
CA GLN A 227 0.07 17.43 44.63
C GLN A 227 1.53 17.63 44.22
N GLY A 228 2.43 17.45 45.20
CA GLY A 228 3.86 17.58 44.96
C GLY A 228 4.34 16.58 43.90
N GLY A 229 4.97 17.10 42.83
CA GLY A 229 5.51 16.29 41.75
C GLY A 229 4.51 15.95 40.64
N TYR A 230 3.35 16.59 40.60
CA TYR A 230 2.39 16.44 39.50
C TYR A 230 2.95 17.03 38.21
N GLU A 231 3.47 16.20 37.31
CA GLU A 231 3.94 16.60 35.98
C GLU A 231 2.75 16.53 35.01
N MET A 232 2.22 17.69 34.61
CA MET A 232 1.07 17.79 33.70
C MET A 232 1.47 17.38 32.29
N ALA A 233 2.58 17.94 31.81
CA ALA A 233 3.08 17.70 30.47
C ALA A 233 4.61 17.86 30.43
N ARG A 234 5.22 17.31 29.39
CA ARG A 234 6.62 17.56 29.06
C ARG A 234 6.71 18.09 27.64
N ILE A 235 7.44 19.19 27.46
CA ILE A 235 7.78 19.72 26.14
C ILE A 235 9.26 19.44 25.90
N THR A 236 9.56 18.80 24.78
CA THR A 236 10.93 18.51 24.30
C THR A 236 11.11 19.13 22.92
N ILE A 237 12.08 20.02 22.79
CA ILE A 237 12.45 20.74 21.59
C ILE A 237 13.87 20.33 21.22
N ILE A 238 13.98 19.53 20.17
CA ILE A 238 15.26 18.99 19.72
C ILE A 238 15.51 19.40 18.27
N ARG A 239 16.78 19.42 17.87
CA ARG A 239 17.08 19.24 16.45
C ARG A 239 16.56 17.86 16.12
N SER A 240 15.95 17.75 14.97
CA SER A 240 15.66 16.44 14.44
C SER A 240 17.00 15.80 13.99
N ASP A 241 17.85 15.23 14.88
CA ASP A 241 19.18 14.60 14.60
C ASP A 241 19.82 13.71 15.75
N THR A 242 20.24 12.45 15.50
CA THR A 242 20.96 11.50 16.41
C THR A 242 22.31 11.01 15.83
N PRO A 243 23.47 11.51 16.27
CA PRO A 243 24.78 11.08 15.74
C PRO A 243 25.14 9.62 16.04
N VAL A 244 25.64 8.91 15.02
CA VAL A 244 26.12 7.53 15.09
C VAL A 244 27.44 7.36 14.34
N SER A 245 28.35 6.55 14.89
CA SER A 245 29.62 6.15 14.28
C SER A 245 30.17 4.89 14.99
N GLY A 246 31.09 4.19 14.34
CA GLY A 246 31.72 2.98 14.87
C GLY A 246 30.79 1.77 14.87
N ASN A 247 30.99 0.87 15.84
CA ASN A 247 30.18 -0.35 15.93
C ASN A 247 28.79 -0.03 16.49
N VAL A 248 27.75 -0.51 15.80
CA VAL A 248 26.35 -0.34 16.20
C VAL A 248 25.63 -1.68 16.24
N SER A 249 24.65 -1.80 17.13
CA SER A 249 23.72 -2.93 17.24
C SER A 249 22.48 -2.49 18.04
N GLY A 250 21.47 -3.35 18.14
CA GLY A 250 20.23 -3.06 18.86
C GLY A 250 19.14 -2.53 17.93
N VAL A 251 18.30 -1.62 18.43
CA VAL A 251 17.15 -1.07 17.70
C VAL A 251 17.35 0.42 17.45
N TRP A 252 17.13 0.84 16.21
CA TRP A 252 16.97 2.23 15.81
C TRP A 252 15.48 2.50 15.55
N ASP A 253 14.90 3.43 16.30
CA ASP A 253 13.48 3.75 16.30
C ASP A 253 13.22 5.22 15.90
N ILE A 254 11.95 5.57 15.73
CA ILE A 254 11.55 6.93 15.32
C ILE A 254 11.97 8.00 16.35
N GLY A 255 12.12 7.63 17.62
CA GLY A 255 12.55 8.53 18.69
C GLY A 255 14.00 8.99 18.53
N GLY A 256 14.84 8.16 17.89
CA GLY A 256 16.20 8.53 17.51
C GLY A 256 16.34 9.07 16.08
N SER A 257 15.27 9.18 15.31
CA SER A 257 15.37 9.60 13.92
C SER A 257 15.44 11.13 13.75
N PRO A 258 16.22 11.67 12.78
CA PRO A 258 17.17 10.99 11.90
C PRO A 258 18.45 10.55 12.62
N TYR A 259 18.96 9.36 12.30
CA TYR A 259 20.29 8.92 12.71
C TYR A 259 21.34 9.50 11.77
N LEU A 260 22.17 10.39 12.28
CA LEU A 260 23.23 11.04 11.52
C LEU A 260 24.51 10.20 11.52
N LEU A 261 24.95 9.72 10.35
CA LEU A 261 26.29 9.15 10.27
C LEU A 261 27.32 10.29 10.38
N ASP A 262 28.00 10.35 11.53
CA ASP A 262 29.13 11.27 11.83
C ASP A 262 30.47 10.53 11.82
N GLY A 263 30.47 9.33 11.23
CA GLY A 263 31.60 8.44 11.08
C GLY A 263 31.16 7.18 10.34
N ASP A 264 32.12 6.38 9.87
CA ASP A 264 31.82 5.05 9.35
C ASP A 264 31.10 4.24 10.43
N VAL A 265 30.02 3.55 10.04
CA VAL A 265 29.24 2.68 10.92
C VAL A 265 29.47 1.22 10.52
N THR A 266 29.52 0.32 11.50
CA THR A 266 29.63 -1.12 11.26
C THR A 266 28.66 -1.87 12.15
N VAL A 267 27.85 -2.76 11.57
CA VAL A 267 27.16 -3.82 12.31
C VAL A 267 28.12 -5.02 12.42
N PRO A 268 28.70 -5.32 13.59
CA PRO A 268 29.75 -6.34 13.71
C PRO A 268 29.23 -7.76 13.50
N ALA A 269 30.11 -8.68 13.10
CA ALA A 269 29.77 -10.10 12.99
C ALA A 269 29.20 -10.67 14.30
N GLY A 270 28.06 -11.36 14.21
CA GLY A 270 27.33 -11.92 15.35
C GLY A 270 26.42 -10.93 16.09
N GLU A 271 26.44 -9.64 15.71
CA GLU A 271 25.51 -8.63 16.21
C GLU A 271 24.37 -8.38 15.22
N THR A 272 23.25 -7.85 15.71
CA THR A 272 22.11 -7.47 14.90
C THR A 272 21.78 -6.00 15.12
N LEU A 273 21.54 -5.28 14.03
CA LEU A 273 20.88 -3.98 14.05
C LEU A 273 19.50 -4.10 13.40
N THR A 274 18.48 -3.72 14.14
CA THR A 274 17.12 -3.55 13.66
C THR A 274 16.83 -2.06 13.47
N ILE A 275 16.31 -1.68 12.30
CA ILE A 275 15.85 -0.31 12.02
C ILE A 275 14.34 -0.39 11.80
N GLU A 276 13.58 0.34 12.62
CA GLU A 276 12.12 0.33 12.60
C GLU A 276 11.55 1.23 11.48
N PRO A 277 10.27 1.03 11.08
CA PRO A 277 9.59 1.85 10.08
C PRO A 277 9.67 3.36 10.36
N GLY A 278 9.76 4.15 9.28
CA GLY A 278 9.79 5.62 9.33
C GLY A 278 11.13 6.25 9.73
N VAL A 279 12.13 5.43 10.09
CA VAL A 279 13.46 5.94 10.46
C VAL A 279 14.21 6.49 9.25
N VAL A 280 14.72 7.71 9.39
CA VAL A 280 15.72 8.31 8.51
C VAL A 280 17.13 8.05 9.04
N VAL A 281 18.04 7.63 8.16
CA VAL A 281 19.49 7.52 8.36
C VAL A 281 20.16 8.47 7.36
N PHE A 282 20.93 9.43 7.86
CA PHE A 282 21.45 10.53 7.07
C PHE A 282 22.97 10.62 7.20
N ALA A 283 23.75 10.41 6.13
CA ALA A 283 25.20 10.65 6.24
C ALA A 283 25.55 12.11 6.05
N GLN A 284 26.45 12.58 6.92
CA GLN A 284 26.94 13.95 6.90
C GLN A 284 28.17 14.15 5.99
N SER A 285 28.79 13.06 5.52
CA SER A 285 30.04 13.10 4.75
C SER A 285 30.33 11.74 4.09
N TRP A 286 31.63 11.47 3.81
CA TRP A 286 32.19 10.28 3.14
C TRP A 286 32.13 8.99 3.96
N TYR A 287 31.04 8.80 4.70
CA TYR A 287 30.86 7.65 5.57
C TYR A 287 30.17 6.52 4.83
N TYR A 288 30.56 5.29 5.16
CA TYR A 288 29.87 4.09 4.71
C TYR A 288 29.23 3.36 5.89
N PHE A 289 28.20 2.59 5.58
CA PHE A 289 27.48 1.75 6.51
C PHE A 289 27.83 0.29 6.22
N ALA A 290 28.75 -0.29 6.98
CA ALA A 290 29.12 -1.70 6.85
C ALA A 290 28.18 -2.63 7.62
N VAL A 291 27.87 -3.77 7.02
CA VAL A 291 27.13 -4.87 7.63
C VAL A 291 27.99 -6.12 7.54
N GLN A 292 28.53 -6.55 8.69
CA GLN A 292 29.26 -7.80 8.86
C GLN A 292 28.47 -8.81 9.72
N GLY A 293 27.47 -8.33 10.47
CA GLY A 293 26.49 -9.13 11.20
C GLY A 293 25.16 -9.22 10.45
N THR A 294 24.05 -8.95 11.14
CA THR A 294 22.70 -8.93 10.56
C THR A 294 22.15 -7.51 10.54
N LEU A 295 21.68 -7.05 9.39
CA LEU A 295 20.84 -5.85 9.28
C LEU A 295 19.39 -6.25 9.03
N LEU A 296 18.48 -5.83 9.92
CA LEU A 296 17.03 -5.96 9.74
C LEU A 296 16.43 -4.56 9.58
N ALA A 297 16.40 -4.05 8.35
CA ALA A 297 15.79 -2.76 8.02
C ALA A 297 14.45 -3.03 7.32
N ILE A 298 13.38 -3.15 8.11
CA ILE A 298 12.06 -3.57 7.60
C ILE A 298 11.06 -2.44 7.89
N GLY A 299 10.87 -1.58 6.90
CA GLY A 299 9.86 -0.52 6.92
C GLY A 299 8.47 -1.02 6.54
N THR A 300 7.58 -0.08 6.23
CA THR A 300 6.28 -0.36 5.60
C THR A 300 6.07 0.55 4.39
N GLU A 301 5.05 0.25 3.58
CA GLU A 301 4.66 1.11 2.45
C GLU A 301 4.30 2.54 2.92
N ALA A 302 3.66 2.67 4.09
CA ALA A 302 3.32 3.97 4.68
C ALA A 302 4.53 4.68 5.32
N ASP A 303 5.39 3.90 5.96
CA ASP A 303 6.51 4.39 6.78
C ASP A 303 7.82 3.72 6.35
N SER A 304 8.29 4.09 5.16
CA SER A 304 9.56 3.57 4.62
C SER A 304 10.77 4.08 5.41
N ILE A 305 11.81 3.26 5.51
CA ILE A 305 13.10 3.66 6.11
C ILE A 305 13.91 4.41 5.04
N LEU A 306 14.43 5.59 5.35
CA LEU A 306 15.16 6.42 4.38
C LEU A 306 16.65 6.48 4.70
N PHE A 307 17.49 5.96 3.81
CA PHE A 307 18.95 6.17 3.81
C PHE A 307 19.28 7.24 2.78
N THR A 308 19.83 8.38 3.23
CA THR A 308 20.07 9.53 2.35
C THR A 308 21.24 10.40 2.80
N SER A 309 21.53 11.44 2.04
CA SER A 309 22.42 12.55 2.40
C SER A 309 21.99 13.83 1.69
N THR A 310 22.67 14.95 1.94
CA THR A 310 22.48 16.15 1.14
C THR A 310 22.80 15.86 -0.33
N PRO A 311 22.05 16.35 -1.32
CA PRO A 311 22.45 16.22 -2.72
C PRO A 311 23.83 16.84 -2.97
N HIS A 312 24.72 16.11 -3.63
CA HIS A 312 26.10 16.51 -3.84
C HIS A 312 26.40 16.77 -5.32
N GLY A 313 27.23 17.79 -5.58
CA GLY A 313 27.79 18.02 -6.91
C GLY A 313 28.97 17.08 -7.22
N PRO A 314 29.42 17.02 -8.49
CA PRO A 314 30.55 16.19 -8.87
C PRO A 314 31.82 16.47 -8.05
N GLY A 315 32.33 15.45 -7.35
CA GLY A 315 33.54 15.53 -6.53
C GLY A 315 33.36 16.11 -5.12
N GLU A 316 32.12 16.27 -4.65
CA GLU A 316 31.82 16.68 -3.28
C GLU A 316 31.70 15.48 -2.30
N PRO A 317 32.16 15.62 -1.05
CA PRO A 317 31.34 15.41 0.15
C PRO A 317 30.38 14.23 0.42
N ALA A 318 30.19 13.16 -0.37
CA ALA A 318 28.96 12.37 -0.23
C ALA A 318 28.98 11.03 0.54
N TRP A 319 27.77 10.63 0.98
CA TRP A 319 27.41 9.26 1.41
C TRP A 319 27.95 8.23 0.42
N ARG A 320 28.59 7.16 0.92
CA ARG A 320 29.24 6.15 0.05
C ARG A 320 28.39 4.95 -0.30
N SER A 321 27.97 4.17 0.69
CA SER A 321 27.24 2.93 0.44
C SER A 321 26.71 2.30 1.73
N ILE A 322 25.70 1.46 1.56
CA ILE A 322 25.43 0.36 2.48
C ILE A 322 26.22 -0.85 1.96
N HIS A 323 27.17 -1.34 2.73
CA HIS A 323 28.11 -2.39 2.31
C HIS A 323 27.94 -3.66 3.15
N PHE A 324 27.35 -4.69 2.56
CA PHE A 324 27.29 -6.03 3.11
C PHE A 324 28.59 -6.77 2.80
N GLU A 325 29.35 -7.12 3.83
CA GLU A 325 30.66 -7.76 3.73
C GLU A 325 30.70 -8.98 4.65
N ASN A 326 30.59 -10.19 4.09
CA ASN A 326 30.42 -11.43 4.86
C ASN A 326 29.23 -11.37 5.85
N ALA A 327 28.16 -10.66 5.47
CA ALA A 327 26.98 -10.49 6.30
C ALA A 327 26.22 -11.81 6.48
N ASP A 328 25.45 -11.89 7.57
CA ASP A 328 24.61 -13.04 7.83
C ASP A 328 23.47 -13.15 6.79
N LEU A 329 23.12 -14.38 6.42
CA LEU A 329 22.06 -14.70 5.44
C LEU A 329 20.66 -14.21 5.88
N SER A 330 20.49 -13.91 7.18
CA SER A 330 19.26 -13.34 7.74
C SER A 330 19.10 -11.84 7.48
N SER A 331 20.07 -11.17 6.86
CA SER A 331 19.97 -9.74 6.58
C SER A 331 18.86 -9.44 5.56
N GLU A 332 18.02 -8.47 5.89
CA GLU A 332 16.86 -8.09 5.10
C GLU A 332 16.69 -6.57 5.06
N MET A 333 16.43 -6.05 3.86
CA MET A 333 15.96 -4.70 3.61
C MET A 333 14.60 -4.76 2.94
N ALA A 334 13.56 -4.21 3.58
CA ALA A 334 12.22 -4.15 3.04
C ALA A 334 11.62 -2.76 3.23
N TYR A 335 10.91 -2.24 2.22
CA TYR A 335 10.34 -0.87 2.26
C TYR A 335 11.37 0.19 2.69
N CYS A 336 12.56 0.10 2.10
CA CYS A 336 13.64 1.05 2.29
C CYS A 336 13.77 1.97 1.08
N ILE A 337 14.20 3.21 1.29
CA ILE A 337 14.60 4.14 0.25
C ILE A 337 16.10 4.39 0.43
N VAL A 338 16.89 4.15 -0.61
CA VAL A 338 18.34 4.45 -0.65
C VAL A 338 18.59 5.45 -1.77
N GLU A 339 18.95 6.68 -1.40
CA GLU A 339 19.12 7.76 -2.36
C GLU A 339 20.27 8.73 -2.03
N ASN A 340 20.64 9.54 -3.02
CA ASN A 340 21.70 10.55 -2.92
C ASN A 340 23.06 9.98 -2.49
N VAL A 341 23.34 8.73 -2.85
CA VAL A 341 24.68 8.18 -2.78
C VAL A 341 25.53 8.78 -3.89
N HIS A 342 26.74 9.25 -3.59
CA HIS A 342 27.68 9.72 -4.60
C HIS A 342 29.11 9.23 -4.31
N ALA A 343 29.47 8.06 -4.84
CA ALA A 343 30.74 7.40 -4.58
C ALA A 343 31.64 7.39 -5.83
N THR A 344 32.19 8.55 -6.19
CA THR A 344 33.09 8.73 -7.34
C THR A 344 34.50 9.15 -6.88
N ALA A 345 35.58 8.61 -7.46
CA ALA A 345 37.01 8.85 -7.13
C ALA A 345 37.61 8.11 -5.89
N ALA A 346 38.94 8.18 -5.69
CA ALA A 346 39.90 7.29 -4.96
C ALA A 346 39.62 6.74 -3.53
N ALA A 347 38.37 6.68 -3.07
CA ALA A 347 37.94 6.00 -1.85
C ALA A 347 37.81 4.46 -2.05
N PRO A 348 37.88 3.67 -0.97
CA PRO A 348 37.44 2.27 -0.99
C PRO A 348 35.91 2.19 -1.16
N TYR A 349 35.43 1.12 -1.82
CA TYR A 349 34.00 0.81 -2.02
C TYR A 349 33.19 1.81 -2.86
N ASN A 350 33.76 2.30 -3.98
CA ASN A 350 33.05 3.15 -4.95
C ASN A 350 32.02 2.41 -5.82
N GLN A 351 31.52 1.27 -5.35
CA GLN A 351 30.65 0.41 -6.11
C GLN A 351 29.34 0.23 -5.35
N GLY A 352 28.19 0.41 -6.00
CA GLY A 352 26.88 0.21 -5.39
C GLY A 352 26.49 1.33 -4.43
N ALA A 353 25.29 1.89 -4.57
CA ALA A 353 24.61 2.48 -3.41
C ALA A 353 24.39 1.42 -2.33
N ILE A 354 24.09 0.20 -2.77
CA ILE A 354 24.18 -1.02 -1.99
C ILE A 354 25.28 -1.90 -2.60
N HIS A 355 26.33 -2.16 -1.82
CA HIS A 355 27.43 -3.06 -2.18
C HIS A 355 27.23 -4.39 -1.45
N ILE A 356 27.21 -5.49 -2.19
CA ILE A 356 27.07 -6.84 -1.67
C ILE A 356 28.29 -7.65 -2.05
N ASP A 357 29.12 -8.03 -1.07
CA ASP A 357 30.30 -8.86 -1.25
C ASP A 357 30.29 -10.06 -0.28
N ASN A 358 30.45 -11.26 -0.85
CA ASN A 358 30.36 -12.54 -0.14
C ASN A 358 29.17 -12.61 0.83
N SER A 359 28.00 -12.12 0.40
CA SER A 359 26.80 -11.94 1.23
C SER A 359 25.55 -12.16 0.38
N SER A 360 24.45 -12.63 0.97
CA SER A 360 23.21 -12.89 0.22
C SER A 360 21.98 -12.32 0.94
N PRO A 361 21.89 -10.99 1.14
CA PRO A 361 20.71 -10.39 1.75
C PRO A 361 19.48 -10.52 0.85
N THR A 362 18.31 -10.43 1.47
CA THR A 362 17.05 -10.20 0.74
C THR A 362 16.75 -8.71 0.72
N ILE A 363 16.53 -8.14 -0.47
CA ILE A 363 16.13 -6.76 -0.67
C ILE A 363 14.80 -6.77 -1.39
N ARG A 364 13.74 -6.26 -0.77
CA ARG A 364 12.40 -6.30 -1.36
C ARG A 364 11.58 -5.04 -1.16
N ASN A 365 10.61 -4.77 -2.04
CA ASN A 365 9.67 -3.65 -1.92
C ASN A 365 10.36 -2.31 -1.62
N SER A 366 11.59 -2.11 -2.09
CA SER A 366 12.45 -0.98 -1.71
C SER A 366 12.76 -0.12 -2.94
N SER A 367 13.05 1.16 -2.72
CA SER A 367 13.47 2.08 -3.77
C SER A 367 14.96 2.40 -3.67
N ILE A 368 15.74 2.05 -4.69
CA ILE A 368 17.15 2.41 -4.82
C ILE A 368 17.24 3.42 -5.96
N ARG A 369 17.40 4.71 -5.63
CA ARG A 369 17.21 5.77 -6.63
C ARG A 369 18.15 6.95 -6.54
N ASN A 370 18.37 7.63 -7.66
CA ASN A 370 19.14 8.87 -7.74
C ASN A 370 20.56 8.75 -7.15
N ASN A 371 21.19 7.60 -7.37
CA ASN A 371 22.54 7.32 -6.87
C ASN A 371 23.56 7.40 -8.01
N GLU A 372 24.79 7.80 -7.69
CA GLU A 372 25.90 7.86 -8.64
C GLU A 372 27.16 7.19 -8.07
N THR A 373 27.64 6.14 -8.72
CA THR A 373 28.84 5.39 -8.27
C THR A 373 29.75 5.06 -9.45
N ASP A 374 30.97 4.58 -9.20
CA ASP A 374 31.86 4.18 -10.29
C ASP A 374 31.36 2.89 -11.01
N SER A 375 30.59 2.04 -10.33
CA SER A 375 30.13 0.74 -10.85
C SER A 375 28.93 0.23 -10.05
N GLY A 376 27.85 -0.17 -10.72
CA GLY A 376 26.58 -0.51 -10.06
C GLY A 376 25.97 0.73 -9.42
N GLY A 377 25.34 1.61 -10.19
CA GLY A 377 24.84 2.90 -9.66
C GLY A 377 23.88 2.68 -8.48
N GLY A 378 22.93 1.76 -8.64
CA GLY A 378 22.09 1.29 -7.55
C GLY A 378 22.76 0.17 -6.75
N LEU A 379 23.01 -0.98 -7.38
CA LEU A 379 23.56 -2.15 -6.71
C LEU A 379 24.82 -2.68 -7.38
N TYR A 380 25.79 -3.08 -6.55
CA TYR A 380 26.96 -3.84 -6.97
C TYR A 380 27.02 -5.17 -6.19
N ILE A 381 27.15 -6.28 -6.92
CA ILE A 381 27.07 -7.65 -6.37
C ILE A 381 28.32 -8.42 -6.78
N ALA A 382 29.05 -8.96 -5.81
CA ALA A 382 30.32 -9.64 -6.03
C ALA A 382 30.58 -10.77 -5.03
N GLY A 383 31.68 -11.51 -5.23
CA GLY A 383 32.21 -12.42 -4.22
C GLY A 383 31.46 -13.75 -4.08
N GLY A 384 30.83 -14.25 -5.14
CA GLY A 384 30.02 -15.47 -5.08
C GLY A 384 28.67 -15.28 -4.37
N SER A 385 28.20 -14.04 -4.31
CA SER A 385 26.95 -13.67 -3.64
C SER A 385 25.73 -14.17 -4.41
N ALA A 386 24.64 -14.43 -3.70
CA ALA A 386 23.37 -14.87 -4.28
C ALA A 386 22.18 -14.12 -3.62
N PRO A 387 22.13 -12.78 -3.69
CA PRO A 387 21.06 -12.01 -3.08
C PRO A 387 19.74 -12.21 -3.83
N THR A 388 18.63 -12.01 -3.13
CA THR A 388 17.29 -11.95 -3.72
C THR A 388 16.85 -10.49 -3.80
N LEU A 389 16.59 -10.00 -5.01
CA LEU A 389 16.04 -8.69 -5.30
C LEU A 389 14.60 -8.86 -5.79
N LEU A 390 13.62 -8.54 -4.94
CA LEU A 390 12.20 -8.79 -5.19
C LEU A 390 11.37 -7.50 -5.16
N ASP A 391 10.65 -7.19 -6.23
CA ASP A 391 9.66 -6.08 -6.24
C ASP A 391 10.24 -4.71 -5.85
N ASN A 392 11.49 -4.43 -6.24
CA ASN A 392 12.15 -3.15 -5.96
C ASN A 392 12.02 -2.15 -7.11
N ASP A 393 12.05 -0.87 -6.75
CA ASP A 393 12.17 0.26 -7.65
C ASP A 393 13.63 0.71 -7.75
N ILE A 394 14.33 0.33 -8.82
CA ILE A 394 15.73 0.72 -9.08
C ILE A 394 15.75 1.80 -10.15
N LEU A 395 15.78 3.07 -9.72
CA LEU A 395 15.39 4.20 -10.55
C LEU A 395 16.49 5.27 -10.68
N TYR A 396 16.77 5.73 -11.90
CA TYR A 396 17.61 6.91 -12.14
C TYR A 396 19.00 6.87 -11.49
N ASN A 397 19.56 5.67 -11.35
CA ASN A 397 20.93 5.50 -10.86
C ASN A 397 21.91 5.61 -12.03
N SER A 398 23.11 6.13 -11.75
CA SER A 398 24.14 6.38 -12.74
C SER A 398 25.46 5.73 -12.34
N SER A 399 26.16 5.15 -13.31
CA SER A 399 27.53 4.68 -13.11
C SER A 399 28.30 4.61 -14.43
N LYS A 400 29.53 4.06 -14.39
CA LYS A 400 30.25 3.69 -15.61
C LYS A 400 29.82 2.34 -16.17
N TYR A 401 29.47 1.41 -15.29
CA TYR A 401 29.14 0.01 -15.60
C TYR A 401 27.99 -0.45 -14.71
N GLY A 402 26.88 -0.90 -15.30
CA GLY A 402 25.67 -1.25 -14.54
C GLY A 402 25.06 0.00 -13.91
N GLY A 403 24.26 0.77 -14.65
CA GLY A 403 23.62 1.97 -14.12
C GLY A 403 22.70 1.62 -12.96
N GLY A 404 21.80 0.66 -13.14
CA GLY A 404 20.97 0.10 -12.07
C GLY A 404 21.72 -0.93 -11.25
N ILE A 405 22.01 -2.09 -11.85
CA ILE A 405 22.62 -3.25 -11.20
C ILE A 405 23.88 -3.65 -11.95
N TYR A 406 24.96 -3.94 -11.21
CA TYR A 406 26.13 -4.65 -11.71
C TYR A 406 26.40 -5.88 -10.83
N SER A 407 26.39 -7.07 -11.42
CA SER A 407 26.82 -8.31 -10.79
C SER A 407 28.04 -8.91 -11.48
N ILE A 408 28.99 -9.39 -10.68
CA ILE A 408 30.20 -10.09 -11.12
C ILE A 408 30.45 -11.34 -10.27
N ASP A 409 30.79 -12.45 -10.92
CA ASP A 409 31.16 -13.71 -10.26
C ASP A 409 30.16 -14.12 -9.16
N SER A 410 28.86 -13.97 -9.42
CA SER A 410 27.75 -14.06 -8.45
C SER A 410 26.47 -14.54 -9.14
N THR A 411 25.46 -14.97 -8.37
CA THR A 411 24.21 -15.54 -8.92
C THR A 411 22.97 -14.88 -8.33
N PRO A 412 22.72 -13.58 -8.60
CA PRO A 412 21.54 -12.89 -8.10
C PRO A 412 20.23 -13.44 -8.68
N SER A 413 19.18 -13.41 -7.86
CA SER A 413 17.79 -13.57 -8.31
C SER A 413 17.13 -12.19 -8.36
N ILE A 414 16.68 -11.78 -9.54
CA ILE A 414 16.13 -10.45 -9.83
C ILE A 414 14.70 -10.65 -10.32
N ILE A 415 13.73 -10.47 -9.42
CA ILE A 415 12.32 -10.85 -9.63
C ILE A 415 11.40 -9.64 -9.43
N GLY A 416 10.48 -9.36 -10.36
CA GLY A 416 9.40 -8.39 -10.13
C GLY A 416 9.83 -6.93 -10.01
N ASN A 417 11.10 -6.60 -10.28
CA ASN A 417 11.64 -5.26 -10.06
C ASN A 417 11.30 -4.32 -11.21
N LYS A 418 11.12 -3.04 -10.89
CA LYS A 418 11.10 -1.95 -11.85
C LYS A 418 12.49 -1.32 -11.93
N ILE A 419 13.18 -1.55 -13.04
CA ILE A 419 14.54 -1.04 -13.28
C ILE A 419 14.43 0.00 -14.39
N SER A 420 14.35 1.28 -14.00
CA SER A 420 13.96 2.34 -14.93
C SER A 420 14.82 3.59 -14.90
N GLY A 421 15.11 4.14 -16.08
CA GLY A 421 15.80 5.42 -16.23
C GLY A 421 17.24 5.43 -15.73
N ASN A 422 17.86 4.26 -15.49
CA ASN A 422 19.24 4.17 -15.05
C ASN A 422 20.19 4.40 -16.24
N SER A 423 21.41 4.88 -15.96
CA SER A 423 22.38 5.21 -16.99
C SER A 423 23.78 4.68 -16.72
N ALA A 424 24.40 4.06 -17.71
CA ALA A 424 25.82 3.72 -17.71
C ALA A 424 26.56 4.60 -18.72
N SER A 425 27.47 5.47 -18.27
CA SER A 425 28.18 6.42 -19.14
C SER A 425 29.70 6.38 -18.99
N ALA A 426 30.43 6.42 -20.10
CA ALA A 426 31.89 6.53 -20.10
C ALA A 426 32.38 7.60 -21.08
N TYR A 427 33.23 8.52 -20.60
CA TYR A 427 33.79 9.63 -21.36
C TYR A 427 35.32 9.53 -21.43
N GLY A 428 35.86 9.29 -22.63
CA GLY A 428 37.27 9.02 -22.86
C GLY A 428 38.08 10.14 -23.51
N GLY A 429 37.41 11.16 -24.05
CA GLY A 429 38.04 12.17 -24.90
C GLY A 429 38.78 11.51 -26.08
N PHE A 430 40.12 11.48 -26.05
CA PHE A 430 40.95 10.85 -27.08
C PHE A 430 41.26 9.35 -26.85
N SER A 431 40.72 8.74 -25.79
CA SER A 431 40.92 7.31 -25.49
C SER A 431 39.66 6.49 -25.81
N PRO A 432 39.81 5.23 -26.26
CA PRO A 432 38.68 4.30 -26.32
C PRO A 432 38.10 4.06 -24.92
N VAL A 433 36.78 4.02 -24.81
CA VAL A 433 36.06 3.76 -23.55
C VAL A 433 34.95 2.74 -23.74
N THR A 434 34.62 2.06 -22.65
CA THR A 434 33.56 1.06 -22.63
C THR A 434 32.56 1.43 -21.54
N ALA A 435 31.27 1.41 -21.87
CA ALA A 435 30.14 1.47 -20.94
C ALA A 435 29.21 0.28 -21.24
N ARG A 436 28.67 -0.36 -20.19
CA ARG A 436 27.86 -1.58 -20.32
C ARG A 436 26.74 -1.61 -19.30
N GLY A 437 25.56 -2.08 -19.72
CA GLY A 437 24.42 -2.33 -18.84
C GLY A 437 23.85 -1.06 -18.25
N GLY A 438 22.96 -0.36 -18.96
CA GLY A 438 22.26 0.79 -18.39
C GLY A 438 21.38 0.37 -17.22
N GLY A 439 20.51 -0.62 -17.43
CA GLY A 439 19.71 -1.26 -16.39
C GLY A 439 20.51 -2.29 -15.60
N ILE A 440 20.86 -3.40 -16.24
CA ILE A 440 21.53 -4.56 -15.63
C ILE A 440 22.82 -4.89 -16.38
N TYR A 441 23.91 -5.11 -15.65
CA TYR A 441 25.14 -5.70 -16.17
C TYR A 441 25.48 -6.98 -15.39
N LEU A 442 25.51 -8.12 -16.08
CA LEU A 442 26.04 -9.39 -15.57
C LEU A 442 27.38 -9.74 -16.23
N THR A 443 28.35 -10.17 -15.41
CA THR A 443 29.58 -10.80 -15.91
C THR A 443 29.98 -12.02 -15.07
N SER A 444 30.19 -13.18 -15.69
CA SER A 444 30.49 -14.44 -14.98
C SER A 444 29.41 -14.84 -13.95
N CYS A 445 28.14 -14.63 -14.27
CA CYS A 445 27.01 -14.80 -13.36
C CYS A 445 26.10 -15.97 -13.77
N ASP A 446 26.69 -17.14 -14.00
CA ASP A 446 25.98 -18.33 -14.47
C ASP A 446 24.87 -18.75 -13.50
N GLY A 447 23.67 -19.02 -14.03
CA GLY A 447 22.51 -19.40 -13.21
C GLY A 447 21.75 -18.23 -12.58
N SER A 448 22.09 -16.98 -12.89
CA SER A 448 21.28 -15.82 -12.47
C SER A 448 19.90 -15.85 -13.11
N GLU A 449 18.90 -15.41 -12.36
CA GLU A 449 17.49 -15.34 -12.80
C GLU A 449 17.06 -13.89 -12.90
N ILE A 450 16.53 -13.50 -14.06
CA ILE A 450 15.93 -12.18 -14.31
C ILE A 450 14.49 -12.47 -14.75
N THR A 451 13.53 -12.34 -13.83
CA THR A 451 12.14 -12.71 -14.10
C THR A 451 11.11 -11.66 -13.69
N HIS A 452 10.02 -11.49 -14.45
CA HIS A 452 8.92 -10.59 -14.09
C HIS A 452 9.32 -9.12 -13.91
N ASN A 453 10.46 -8.69 -14.45
CA ASN A 453 10.95 -7.31 -14.27
C ASN A 453 10.44 -6.39 -15.38
N LEU A 454 10.17 -5.14 -14.99
CA LEU A 454 9.94 -4.03 -15.90
C LEU A 454 11.24 -3.24 -16.07
N ILE A 455 11.93 -3.41 -17.20
CA ILE A 455 13.25 -2.83 -17.48
C ILE A 455 13.09 -1.76 -18.56
N THR A 456 12.96 -0.50 -18.16
CA THR A 456 12.47 0.55 -19.07
C THR A 456 13.29 1.83 -19.09
N GLY A 457 13.45 2.44 -20.27
CA GLY A 457 14.08 3.76 -20.39
C GLY A 457 15.52 3.84 -19.89
N ASN A 458 16.21 2.71 -19.70
CA ASN A 458 17.60 2.70 -19.27
C ASN A 458 18.51 3.04 -20.46
N SER A 459 19.67 3.62 -20.17
CA SER A 459 20.57 4.11 -21.21
C SER A 459 22.01 3.68 -20.98
N VAL A 460 22.72 3.40 -22.07
CA VAL A 460 24.17 3.25 -22.08
C VAL A 460 24.77 4.20 -23.11
N HIS A 461 25.79 4.94 -22.69
CA HIS A 461 26.46 5.94 -23.51
C HIS A 461 27.98 5.81 -23.42
N ALA A 462 28.65 5.81 -24.56
CA ALA A 462 30.10 5.91 -24.61
C ALA A 462 30.56 7.01 -25.59
N GLU A 463 31.38 7.92 -25.10
CA GLU A 463 31.99 8.99 -25.89
C GLU A 463 33.51 8.87 -25.88
N GLY A 464 34.08 8.41 -27.00
CA GLY A 464 35.51 8.28 -27.17
C GLY A 464 35.92 8.02 -28.62
N ASN A 465 37.20 7.72 -28.83
CA ASN A 465 37.75 7.42 -30.16
C ASN A 465 37.30 6.05 -30.71
N VAL A 466 37.68 5.75 -31.95
CA VAL A 466 37.45 4.44 -32.61
C VAL A 466 37.89 3.30 -31.68
N GLY A 467 36.99 2.33 -31.45
CA GLY A 467 37.18 1.24 -30.48
C GLY A 467 36.47 1.46 -29.14
N SER A 468 35.71 2.55 -28.99
CA SER A 468 34.78 2.71 -27.87
C SER A 468 33.54 1.83 -28.07
N HIS A 469 32.95 1.36 -26.97
CA HIS A 469 31.80 0.46 -26.99
C HIS A 469 30.75 0.88 -25.96
N ALA A 470 29.50 0.95 -26.39
CA ALA A 470 28.33 1.10 -25.53
C ALA A 470 27.41 -0.08 -25.81
N SER A 471 27.08 -0.89 -24.80
CA SER A 471 26.20 -2.04 -25.02
C SER A 471 25.30 -2.45 -23.87
N GLY A 472 24.11 -2.95 -24.20
CA GLY A 472 23.09 -3.37 -23.24
C GLY A 472 22.46 -2.18 -22.53
N GLY A 473 21.59 -1.42 -23.21
CA GLY A 473 20.85 -0.33 -22.57
C GLY A 473 19.97 -0.84 -21.43
N GLY A 474 19.16 -1.86 -21.72
CA GLY A 474 18.40 -2.60 -20.71
C GLY A 474 19.28 -3.59 -19.96
N ILE A 475 19.75 -4.65 -20.65
CA ILE A 475 20.52 -5.75 -20.07
C ILE A 475 21.80 -5.99 -20.88
N HIS A 476 22.94 -6.05 -20.20
CA HIS A 476 24.17 -6.62 -20.73
C HIS A 476 24.47 -7.94 -20.03
N CYS A 477 24.45 -9.06 -20.77
CA CYS A 477 24.79 -10.37 -20.29
C CYS A 477 26.13 -10.81 -20.89
N GLY A 478 27.21 -10.75 -20.10
CA GLY A 478 28.57 -11.08 -20.52
C GLY A 478 29.09 -12.34 -19.85
N SER A 479 29.62 -13.32 -20.59
CA SER A 479 30.18 -14.56 -20.04
C SER A 479 29.29 -15.20 -18.96
N SER A 480 27.97 -15.14 -19.13
CA SER A 480 26.99 -15.53 -18.11
C SER A 480 25.83 -16.30 -18.76
N ASP A 481 25.62 -17.54 -18.35
CA ASP A 481 24.49 -18.36 -18.78
C ASP A 481 23.30 -18.11 -17.83
N ALA A 482 22.70 -16.93 -17.96
CA ALA A 482 21.53 -16.51 -17.20
C ALA A 482 20.19 -16.92 -17.84
N THR A 483 19.10 -16.83 -17.07
CA THR A 483 17.72 -16.98 -17.55
C THR A 483 17.01 -15.62 -17.50
N ILE A 484 16.48 -15.18 -18.64
CA ILE A 484 15.69 -13.96 -18.81
C ILE A 484 14.27 -14.42 -19.20
N LEU A 485 13.34 -14.39 -18.25
CA LEU A 485 12.00 -14.98 -18.39
C LEU A 485 10.89 -14.00 -17.99
N ASN A 486 9.83 -13.87 -18.77
CA ASN A 486 8.66 -13.03 -18.39
C ASN A 486 9.05 -11.59 -18.05
N ASN A 487 9.92 -10.91 -18.81
CA ASN A 487 10.24 -9.50 -18.56
C ASN A 487 9.66 -8.60 -19.64
N THR A 488 9.43 -7.34 -19.30
CA THR A 488 9.10 -6.27 -20.26
C THR A 488 10.30 -5.32 -20.35
N ILE A 489 10.98 -5.33 -21.49
CA ILE A 489 12.24 -4.61 -21.75
C ILE A 489 11.96 -3.55 -22.82
N SER A 490 11.51 -2.37 -22.37
CA SER A 490 10.93 -1.36 -23.26
C SER A 490 11.68 -0.03 -23.27
N GLY A 491 11.89 0.57 -24.44
CA GLY A 491 12.38 1.95 -24.54
C GLY A 491 13.81 2.18 -24.05
N ASN A 492 14.62 1.12 -23.92
CA ASN A 492 16.01 1.24 -23.50
C ASN A 492 16.90 1.65 -24.68
N SER A 493 18.01 2.32 -24.38
CA SER A 493 18.88 2.90 -25.41
C SER A 493 20.34 2.55 -25.22
N SER A 494 20.99 2.23 -26.34
CA SER A 494 22.43 2.20 -26.47
C SER A 494 22.84 3.26 -27.47
N THR A 495 23.79 4.11 -27.09
CA THR A 495 24.26 5.20 -27.96
C THR A 495 25.79 5.28 -27.97
N LEU A 496 26.37 5.36 -29.17
CA LEU A 496 27.81 5.51 -29.38
C LEU A 496 28.08 6.67 -30.36
N TYR A 497 28.97 7.58 -29.97
CA TYR A 497 29.20 8.84 -30.73
C TYR A 497 29.81 8.64 -32.14
N ALA A 498 30.52 7.52 -32.39
CA ALA A 498 31.37 7.36 -33.58
C ALA A 498 31.11 6.12 -34.48
N SER A 499 30.33 5.12 -34.06
CA SER A 499 29.83 4.01 -34.91
C SER A 499 28.76 3.18 -34.17
N GLY A 500 28.20 2.13 -34.78
CA GLY A 500 26.95 1.46 -34.36
C GLY A 500 26.83 1.13 -32.86
N SER A 501 25.65 1.40 -32.32
CA SER A 501 25.27 1.07 -30.94
C SER A 501 24.82 -0.39 -30.85
N GLU A 502 25.04 -1.02 -29.69
CA GLU A 502 24.97 -2.48 -29.55
C GLU A 502 23.95 -2.89 -28.48
N GLY A 503 22.81 -3.46 -28.88
CA GLY A 503 21.81 -4.04 -27.96
C GLY A 503 21.20 -3.01 -27.03
N GLY A 504 20.33 -2.15 -27.56
CA GLY A 504 19.52 -1.22 -26.77
C GLY A 504 18.70 -1.93 -25.69
N GLY A 505 18.00 -3.00 -26.06
CA GLY A 505 17.30 -3.88 -25.13
C GLY A 505 18.26 -4.83 -24.41
N ILE A 506 18.74 -5.85 -25.11
CA ILE A 506 19.59 -6.92 -24.57
C ILE A 506 20.88 -7.05 -25.40
N ASN A 507 22.02 -7.17 -24.74
CA ASN A 507 23.29 -7.54 -25.36
C ASN A 507 23.82 -8.86 -24.80
N LEU A 508 24.06 -9.84 -25.67
CA LEU A 508 24.59 -11.16 -25.33
C LEU A 508 26.05 -11.29 -25.77
N TYR A 509 26.96 -11.49 -24.81
CA TYR A 509 28.41 -11.52 -25.03
C TYR A 509 29.05 -12.75 -24.41
N TYR A 510 29.52 -13.69 -25.24
CA TYR A 510 30.05 -14.98 -24.78
C TYR A 510 29.12 -15.72 -23.80
N SER A 511 27.81 -15.65 -24.03
CA SER A 511 26.78 -16.25 -23.18
C SER A 511 25.82 -17.15 -23.97
N ASN A 512 25.31 -18.19 -23.31
CA ASN A 512 24.24 -19.06 -23.81
C ASN A 512 22.97 -18.83 -22.99
N THR A 513 22.49 -17.59 -23.01
CA THR A 513 21.37 -17.12 -22.21
C THR A 513 20.05 -17.65 -22.76
N ALA A 514 19.16 -18.10 -21.88
CA ALA A 514 17.77 -18.41 -22.21
C ALA A 514 16.94 -17.11 -22.14
N VAL A 515 16.27 -16.76 -23.23
CA VAL A 515 15.43 -15.55 -23.32
C VAL A 515 14.03 -16.01 -23.74
N ILE A 516 13.12 -16.10 -22.78
CA ILE A 516 11.82 -16.77 -22.93
C ILE A 516 10.69 -15.86 -22.46
N ASN A 517 9.56 -15.80 -23.16
CA ASN A 517 8.35 -15.07 -22.72
C ASN A 517 8.60 -13.59 -22.39
N ASN A 518 9.56 -12.92 -23.03
CA ASN A 518 9.80 -11.50 -22.79
C ASN A 518 9.13 -10.65 -23.85
N ILE A 519 8.64 -9.47 -23.48
CA ILE A 519 8.37 -8.39 -24.42
C ILE A 519 9.64 -7.53 -24.51
N VAL A 520 10.18 -7.36 -25.71
CA VAL A 520 11.34 -6.51 -25.99
C VAL A 520 10.93 -5.50 -27.06
N ASP A 521 10.55 -4.30 -26.62
CA ASP A 521 9.92 -3.33 -27.52
C ASP A 521 10.52 -1.92 -27.46
N ASN A 522 10.39 -1.18 -28.57
CA ASN A 522 10.74 0.24 -28.66
C ASN A 522 12.19 0.59 -28.23
N ASN A 523 13.12 -0.37 -28.26
CA ASN A 523 14.52 -0.12 -27.89
C ASN A 523 15.32 0.53 -29.04
N ILE A 524 16.30 1.36 -28.67
CA ILE A 524 17.19 2.09 -29.59
C ILE A 524 18.60 1.51 -29.50
N GLY A 525 19.20 1.16 -30.63
CA GLY A 525 20.45 0.39 -30.71
C GLY A 525 20.21 -1.13 -30.75
N GLY A 526 18.98 -1.54 -31.05
CA GLY A 526 18.54 -2.91 -31.28
C GLY A 526 17.78 -3.56 -30.11
N GLY A 527 16.88 -4.49 -30.43
CA GLY A 527 16.20 -5.34 -29.46
C GLY A 527 17.18 -6.30 -28.77
N VAL A 528 17.77 -7.23 -29.53
CA VAL A 528 18.79 -8.17 -29.05
C VAL A 528 20.04 -8.15 -29.94
N HIS A 529 21.20 -7.99 -29.33
CA HIS A 529 22.49 -8.05 -30.01
C HIS A 529 23.25 -9.34 -29.67
N PHE A 530 23.54 -10.14 -30.70
CA PHE A 530 24.31 -11.36 -30.61
C PHE A 530 25.78 -11.11 -30.96
N THR A 531 26.68 -11.27 -30.00
CA THR A 531 28.12 -11.12 -30.25
C THR A 531 28.85 -12.47 -30.26
N SER A 532 30.19 -12.45 -30.37
CA SER A 532 31.01 -13.67 -30.36
C SER A 532 30.69 -14.57 -29.18
N GLY A 533 30.58 -15.88 -29.44
CA GLY A 533 30.32 -16.87 -28.40
C GLY A 533 28.87 -16.94 -27.91
N SER A 534 27.93 -16.20 -28.52
CA SER A 534 26.51 -16.21 -28.14
C SER A 534 25.63 -17.23 -28.89
N GLY A 535 26.23 -18.06 -29.74
CA GLY A 535 25.49 -18.94 -30.67
C GLY A 535 24.70 -20.08 -30.01
N GLY A 536 24.88 -20.33 -28.71
CA GLY A 536 24.05 -21.25 -27.94
C GLY A 536 22.90 -20.60 -27.18
N SER A 537 22.77 -19.25 -27.23
CA SER A 537 21.61 -18.55 -26.69
C SER A 537 20.34 -18.94 -27.45
N PHE A 538 19.23 -19.06 -26.71
CA PHE A 538 17.95 -19.53 -27.25
C PHE A 538 16.85 -18.55 -26.91
N LEU A 539 16.18 -18.04 -27.95
CA LEU A 539 15.08 -17.06 -27.86
C LEU A 539 13.79 -17.73 -28.30
N ARG A 540 12.81 -17.83 -27.41
CA ARG A 540 11.52 -18.51 -27.66
C ARG A 540 10.36 -17.75 -27.04
N THR A 541 9.20 -17.76 -27.72
CA THR A 541 7.94 -17.19 -27.20
C THR A 541 8.09 -15.76 -26.68
N ASN A 542 8.98 -14.96 -27.27
CA ASN A 542 9.11 -13.54 -26.96
C ASN A 542 8.29 -12.72 -27.95
N ASP A 543 8.00 -11.47 -27.59
CA ASP A 543 7.45 -10.46 -28.48
C ASP A 543 8.50 -9.38 -28.77
N PHE A 544 8.79 -9.15 -30.05
CA PHE A 544 9.72 -8.12 -30.51
C PHE A 544 8.98 -7.09 -31.36
N TYR A 545 8.83 -5.87 -30.84
CA TYR A 545 8.02 -4.85 -31.51
C TYR A 545 8.60 -3.44 -31.42
N GLY A 546 8.54 -2.68 -32.51
CA GLY A 546 8.89 -1.25 -32.48
C GLY A 546 10.37 -0.92 -32.19
N ASN A 547 11.26 -1.91 -32.06
CA ASN A 547 12.70 -1.66 -31.97
C ASN A 547 13.22 -1.07 -33.29
N ASP A 548 14.31 -0.29 -33.23
CA ASP A 548 14.94 0.20 -34.47
C ASP A 548 15.47 -0.94 -35.36
N VAL A 549 15.96 -2.02 -34.74
CA VAL A 549 16.22 -3.33 -35.34
C VAL A 549 16.01 -4.42 -34.27
N ASP A 550 15.17 -5.44 -34.51
CA ASP A 550 14.94 -6.47 -33.49
C ASP A 550 16.19 -7.30 -33.16
N PHE A 551 16.98 -7.65 -34.18
CA PHE A 551 18.18 -8.49 -34.01
C PHE A 551 19.42 -7.91 -34.70
N LEU A 552 20.53 -7.83 -33.96
CA LEU A 552 21.83 -7.37 -34.44
C LEU A 552 22.90 -8.44 -34.26
N GLY A 553 23.99 -8.33 -35.03
CA GLY A 553 25.20 -9.14 -34.85
C GLY A 553 25.12 -10.53 -35.50
N ILE A 554 25.59 -11.57 -34.81
CA ILE A 554 25.64 -12.97 -35.30
C ILE A 554 24.28 -13.64 -35.06
N VAL A 555 23.24 -13.15 -35.73
CA VAL A 555 21.85 -13.59 -35.54
C VAL A 555 21.70 -15.08 -35.91
N PRO A 556 21.08 -15.92 -35.05
CA PRO A 556 20.76 -17.31 -35.37
C PRO A 556 19.91 -17.46 -36.64
N ALA A 557 20.12 -18.56 -37.38
CA ALA A 557 19.38 -18.81 -38.62
C ALA A 557 17.87 -18.94 -38.37
N ASN A 558 17.09 -18.33 -39.25
CA ASN A 558 15.61 -18.28 -39.26
C ASN A 558 14.95 -17.54 -38.07
N LEU A 559 15.73 -16.98 -37.13
CA LEU A 559 15.18 -16.10 -36.09
C LEU A 559 14.57 -14.87 -36.77
N GLY A 560 13.32 -14.52 -36.42
CA GLY A 560 12.58 -13.43 -37.05
C GLY A 560 11.96 -13.72 -38.41
N GLN A 561 12.05 -14.95 -38.93
CA GLN A 561 11.34 -15.34 -40.15
C GLN A 561 9.97 -15.92 -39.81
N ILE A 562 8.89 -15.19 -40.12
CA ILE A 562 7.51 -15.62 -39.85
C ILE A 562 7.15 -16.82 -40.75
N VAL A 563 7.02 -18.00 -40.13
CA VAL A 563 6.81 -19.28 -40.85
C VAL A 563 5.80 -20.21 -40.18
N THR A 564 5.29 -19.86 -38.99
CA THR A 564 4.33 -20.67 -38.22
C THR A 564 3.38 -19.74 -37.45
N THR A 565 2.55 -20.31 -36.59
CA THR A 565 1.81 -19.60 -35.54
C THR A 565 2.29 -20.02 -34.16
N ASN A 566 2.18 -19.14 -33.16
CA ASN A 566 2.44 -19.42 -31.75
C ASN A 566 1.25 -20.16 -31.08
N TYR A 567 1.22 -20.22 -29.75
CA TYR A 567 0.21 -20.95 -28.97
C TYR A 567 -1.18 -20.34 -29.01
N ASN A 568 -1.32 -19.01 -29.03
CA ASN A 568 -2.61 -18.33 -29.16
C ASN A 568 -3.06 -18.14 -30.63
N GLY A 569 -2.24 -18.57 -31.59
CA GLY A 569 -2.59 -18.62 -33.02
C GLY A 569 -2.07 -17.44 -33.85
N ASP A 570 -1.30 -16.54 -33.25
CA ASP A 570 -0.70 -15.40 -33.92
C ASP A 570 0.51 -15.78 -34.79
N PRO A 571 0.77 -15.05 -35.90
CA PRO A 571 1.92 -15.29 -36.76
C PRO A 571 3.25 -15.18 -36.01
N ALA A 572 4.08 -16.22 -36.13
CA ALA A 572 5.33 -16.34 -35.38
C ALA A 572 6.48 -16.89 -36.23
N ASP A 573 7.70 -16.70 -35.74
CA ASP A 573 8.88 -17.37 -36.28
C ASP A 573 8.96 -18.85 -35.84
N GLN A 574 9.94 -19.60 -36.35
CA GLN A 574 10.07 -21.03 -36.02
C GLN A 574 10.30 -21.32 -34.53
N PHE A 575 10.66 -20.31 -33.74
CA PHE A 575 10.88 -20.38 -32.30
C PHE A 575 9.67 -19.84 -31.52
N LEU A 576 8.55 -19.62 -32.19
CA LEU A 576 7.30 -19.11 -31.64
C LEU A 576 7.41 -17.68 -31.08
N ASN A 577 8.43 -16.90 -31.50
CA ASN A 577 8.46 -15.48 -31.19
C ASN A 577 7.47 -14.74 -32.09
N ILE A 578 6.75 -13.79 -31.52
CA ILE A 578 5.83 -12.88 -32.21
C ILE A 578 6.48 -11.50 -32.42
N PHE A 579 5.90 -10.72 -33.32
CA PHE A 579 6.40 -9.42 -33.75
C PHE A 579 5.24 -8.43 -33.91
N LEU A 580 4.41 -8.35 -32.89
CA LEU A 580 3.11 -7.67 -32.93
C LEU A 580 3.07 -6.58 -31.85
N ASP A 581 2.17 -5.62 -32.01
CA ASP A 581 2.02 -4.57 -30.99
C ASP A 581 1.53 -5.21 -29.68
N PRO A 582 2.25 -5.09 -28.54
CA PRO A 582 1.83 -5.67 -27.27
C PRO A 582 0.51 -5.09 -26.75
N LEU A 583 0.05 -3.94 -27.27
CA LEU A 583 -1.19 -3.27 -26.85
C LEU A 583 -1.23 -2.99 -25.34
N TYR A 584 -0.27 -2.21 -24.85
CA TYR A 584 -0.25 -1.76 -23.46
C TYR A 584 -1.41 -0.81 -23.12
N VAL A 585 -1.90 -0.83 -21.88
CA VAL A 585 -2.93 0.10 -21.38
C VAL A 585 -2.47 1.55 -21.52
N ASN A 586 -1.26 1.90 -21.04
CA ASN A 586 -0.69 3.23 -21.19
C ASN A 586 0.84 3.25 -20.99
N ALA A 587 1.60 2.73 -21.96
CA ALA A 587 3.06 2.69 -21.89
C ALA A 587 3.71 4.08 -21.70
N ALA A 588 3.16 5.13 -22.30
CA ALA A 588 3.66 6.50 -22.13
C ALA A 588 3.49 7.04 -20.69
N GLY A 589 2.48 6.54 -19.97
CA GLY A 589 2.28 6.79 -18.54
C GLY A 589 3.01 5.80 -17.62
N GLY A 590 3.77 4.85 -18.17
CA GLY A 590 4.47 3.81 -17.42
C GLY A 590 3.63 2.59 -17.05
N ASP A 591 2.42 2.46 -17.60
CA ASP A 591 1.53 1.31 -17.39
C ASP A 591 1.67 0.32 -18.56
N PHE A 592 2.36 -0.78 -18.29
CA PHE A 592 2.69 -1.84 -19.24
C PHE A 592 1.79 -3.08 -19.07
N HIS A 593 0.68 -2.97 -18.33
CA HIS A 593 -0.34 -4.03 -18.37
C HIS A 593 -0.92 -4.16 -19.77
N LEU A 594 -1.27 -5.38 -20.15
CA LEU A 594 -1.83 -5.70 -21.47
C LEU A 594 -3.30 -5.26 -21.55
N GLN A 595 -3.74 -4.82 -22.74
CA GLN A 595 -5.16 -4.68 -23.06
C GLN A 595 -5.75 -6.05 -23.46
N SER A 596 -7.06 -6.21 -23.32
CA SER A 596 -7.78 -7.48 -23.60
C SER A 596 -7.65 -8.04 -25.02
N GLY A 597 -7.16 -7.25 -25.98
CA GLY A 597 -6.89 -7.69 -27.36
C GLY A 597 -5.42 -7.94 -27.66
N SER A 598 -4.56 -7.95 -26.64
CA SER A 598 -3.11 -8.09 -26.81
C SER A 598 -2.74 -9.46 -27.39
N PRO A 599 -1.81 -9.51 -28.36
CA PRO A 599 -1.26 -10.76 -28.89
C PRO A 599 -0.34 -11.48 -27.90
N ALA A 600 0.03 -10.84 -26.80
CA ALA A 600 0.88 -11.42 -25.76
C ALA A 600 0.09 -12.29 -24.75
N ILE A 601 -1.25 -12.22 -24.77
CA ILE A 601 -2.12 -13.00 -23.88
C ILE A 601 -2.16 -14.48 -24.31
N ASP A 602 -1.98 -15.41 -23.38
CA ASP A 602 -1.92 -16.86 -23.57
C ASP A 602 -0.86 -17.30 -24.61
N ALA A 603 0.16 -16.49 -24.83
CA ALA A 603 1.12 -16.64 -25.92
C ALA A 603 2.47 -17.24 -25.52
N GLY A 604 2.74 -17.34 -24.22
CA GLY A 604 4.01 -17.80 -23.66
C GLY A 604 4.24 -19.31 -23.76
N ASP A 605 5.38 -19.76 -23.25
CA ASP A 605 5.78 -21.16 -23.25
C ASP A 605 4.94 -21.98 -22.23
N PRO A 606 4.13 -22.97 -22.65
CA PRO A 606 3.29 -23.76 -21.74
C PRO A 606 4.08 -24.71 -20.83
N THR A 607 5.41 -24.72 -20.93
CA THR A 607 6.29 -25.43 -20.00
C THR A 607 6.74 -24.57 -18.82
N THR A 608 6.49 -23.27 -18.84
CA THR A 608 6.65 -22.39 -17.68
C THR A 608 5.42 -22.49 -16.77
N PRO A 609 5.49 -22.05 -15.50
CA PRO A 609 4.31 -21.94 -14.66
C PRO A 609 3.21 -21.13 -15.34
N ASN A 610 1.95 -21.51 -15.13
CA ASN A 610 0.77 -20.77 -15.54
C ASN A 610 0.70 -19.41 -14.83
N ASP A 611 -0.06 -18.49 -15.41
CA ASP A 611 -0.38 -17.22 -14.76
C ASP A 611 -1.28 -17.42 -13.52
N PRO A 612 -1.37 -16.44 -12.61
CA PRO A 612 -2.14 -16.56 -11.38
C PRO A 612 -3.64 -16.85 -11.57
N ASP A 613 -4.23 -16.50 -12.72
CA ASP A 613 -5.61 -16.84 -13.10
C ASP A 613 -5.75 -18.28 -13.67
N GLY A 614 -4.63 -19.00 -13.79
CA GLY A 614 -4.55 -20.40 -14.16
C GLY A 614 -4.40 -20.66 -15.66
N THR A 615 -4.30 -19.63 -16.50
CA THR A 615 -4.18 -19.77 -17.97
C THR A 615 -2.73 -19.94 -18.42
N ILE A 616 -2.49 -20.04 -19.74
CA ILE A 616 -1.13 -20.21 -20.24
C ILE A 616 -0.39 -18.89 -19.98
N ALA A 617 0.86 -18.97 -19.52
CA ALA A 617 1.67 -17.78 -19.26
C ALA A 617 1.61 -16.76 -20.40
N ASP A 618 1.31 -15.52 -20.07
CA ASP A 618 1.42 -14.38 -20.95
C ASP A 618 2.89 -14.05 -21.23
N ILE A 619 3.14 -13.41 -22.38
CA ILE A 619 4.46 -12.87 -22.71
C ILE A 619 4.60 -11.52 -22.01
N GLY A 620 5.66 -11.33 -21.23
CA GLY A 620 5.99 -10.06 -20.57
C GLY A 620 6.00 -10.14 -19.04
N ALA A 621 6.19 -8.98 -18.40
CA ALA A 621 6.27 -8.86 -16.94
C ALA A 621 4.93 -8.92 -16.22
N PHE A 622 3.84 -8.57 -16.92
CA PHE A 622 2.49 -8.51 -16.37
C PHE A 622 1.61 -9.45 -17.16
N TYR A 623 0.93 -10.36 -16.46
CA TYR A 623 -0.16 -11.12 -17.02
C TYR A 623 -1.42 -10.25 -17.09
N TYR A 624 -2.31 -10.61 -18.00
CA TYR A 624 -3.65 -10.08 -18.11
C TYR A 624 -4.59 -10.98 -17.30
N ASP A 625 -5.12 -10.47 -16.19
CA ASP A 625 -6.08 -11.23 -15.38
C ASP A 625 -7.39 -11.49 -16.15
N GLN A 626 -7.51 -12.72 -16.66
CA GLN A 626 -8.71 -13.24 -17.32
C GLN A 626 -9.75 -13.73 -16.29
N GLY A 627 -9.39 -13.79 -15.00
CA GLY A 627 -10.29 -14.12 -13.89
C GLY A 627 -11.39 -13.08 -13.67
N GLY A 628 -11.18 -11.83 -14.10
CA GLY A 628 -12.24 -10.81 -14.23
C GLY A 628 -13.18 -11.03 -15.42
N MET A 629 -12.94 -12.05 -16.25
CA MET A 629 -13.80 -12.44 -17.38
C MET A 629 -14.52 -13.78 -17.18
N ILE A 630 -14.35 -14.42 -16.01
CA ILE A 630 -15.10 -15.62 -15.61
C ILE A 630 -16.12 -15.24 -14.53
N ASP A 631 -17.17 -14.59 -14.95
CA ASP A 631 -18.35 -14.28 -14.14
C ASP A 631 -19.21 -15.56 -14.00
N LEU A 632 -18.74 -16.55 -13.25
CA LEU A 632 -19.45 -17.80 -12.97
C LEU A 632 -19.51 -18.03 -11.47
N THR A 633 -20.72 -18.00 -10.90
CA THR A 633 -20.94 -18.13 -9.45
C THR A 633 -21.52 -19.49 -9.09
N ILE A 634 -21.23 -20.01 -7.88
CA ILE A 634 -21.88 -21.15 -7.26
C ILE A 634 -22.29 -20.85 -5.81
N ASP A 635 -23.54 -21.13 -5.46
CA ASP A 635 -24.05 -21.03 -4.09
C ASP A 635 -24.63 -22.37 -3.62
N LEU A 636 -24.15 -22.85 -2.47
CA LEU A 636 -24.69 -23.97 -1.73
C LEU A 636 -25.44 -23.50 -0.49
N THR A 637 -26.76 -23.66 -0.50
CA THR A 637 -27.59 -23.35 0.67
C THR A 637 -27.85 -24.59 1.51
N TYR A 638 -27.38 -24.64 2.75
CA TYR A 638 -27.78 -25.71 3.68
C TYR A 638 -29.29 -25.66 3.98
N VAL A 639 -29.97 -26.81 3.91
CA VAL A 639 -31.41 -26.91 4.23
C VAL A 639 -31.63 -27.73 5.51
N SER A 640 -31.17 -28.99 5.57
CA SER A 640 -31.34 -29.85 6.75
C SER A 640 -30.49 -31.13 6.68
N GLY A 641 -30.43 -31.92 7.77
CA GLY A 641 -29.82 -33.25 7.79
C GLY A 641 -28.65 -33.42 8.77
N SER A 642 -28.15 -32.33 9.35
CA SER A 642 -27.13 -32.33 10.41
C SER A 642 -27.78 -32.23 11.82
N PRO A 643 -27.30 -32.98 12.84
CA PRO A 643 -26.28 -34.04 12.74
C PRO A 643 -26.82 -35.30 12.06
N VAL A 644 -26.01 -35.94 11.21
CA VAL A 644 -26.34 -37.20 10.55
C VAL A 644 -26.28 -38.35 11.58
N PRO A 645 -27.32 -39.21 11.70
CA PRO A 645 -27.30 -40.34 12.65
C PRO A 645 -26.19 -41.36 12.37
N GLU A 646 -25.82 -42.16 13.39
CA GLU A 646 -24.86 -43.28 13.25
C GLU A 646 -25.24 -44.23 12.10
N THR A 647 -26.53 -44.52 11.92
CA THR A 647 -27.07 -45.38 10.86
C THR A 647 -26.98 -44.80 9.45
N GLY A 648 -26.44 -43.59 9.29
CA GLY A 648 -26.45 -42.84 8.04
C GLY A 648 -27.73 -42.02 7.86
N GLY A 649 -27.75 -41.16 6.86
CA GLY A 649 -28.85 -40.24 6.57
C GLY A 649 -28.59 -39.43 5.31
N ASN A 650 -29.40 -38.41 5.07
CA ASN A 650 -29.25 -37.51 3.93
C ASN A 650 -29.01 -36.09 4.40
N LEU A 651 -28.04 -35.42 3.80
CA LEU A 651 -27.96 -33.96 3.81
C LEU A 651 -28.90 -33.42 2.74
N THR A 652 -29.66 -32.40 3.06
CA THR A 652 -30.53 -31.68 2.12
C THR A 652 -29.98 -30.27 1.94
N PHE A 653 -29.84 -29.83 0.69
CA PHE A 653 -29.21 -28.56 0.33
C PHE A 653 -29.77 -28.02 -1.00
N GLY A 654 -29.60 -26.73 -1.22
CA GLY A 654 -29.81 -26.08 -2.52
C GLY A 654 -28.49 -25.89 -3.25
N VAL A 655 -28.54 -25.87 -4.58
CA VAL A 655 -27.42 -25.50 -5.46
C VAL A 655 -27.91 -24.45 -6.45
N PHE A 656 -27.19 -23.36 -6.57
CA PHE A 656 -27.36 -22.37 -7.61
C PHE A 656 -26.03 -22.15 -8.32
N ILE A 657 -26.01 -22.19 -9.65
CA ILE A 657 -24.87 -21.76 -10.48
C ILE A 657 -25.40 -20.77 -11.49
N GLU A 658 -24.69 -19.68 -11.74
CA GLU A 658 -25.04 -18.68 -12.75
C GLU A 658 -23.80 -18.19 -13.48
N ASN A 659 -23.85 -18.20 -14.82
CA ASN A 659 -22.90 -17.43 -15.62
C ASN A 659 -23.43 -16.00 -15.73
N THR A 660 -22.93 -15.12 -14.86
CA THR A 660 -23.25 -13.69 -14.80
C THR A 660 -22.48 -12.87 -15.85
N GLY A 661 -21.63 -13.52 -16.65
CA GLY A 661 -20.70 -12.88 -17.58
C GLY A 661 -21.25 -12.56 -18.93
N THR A 662 -20.34 -12.15 -19.82
CA THR A 662 -20.66 -11.80 -21.22
C THR A 662 -20.20 -12.83 -22.25
N VAL A 663 -19.56 -13.92 -21.82
CA VAL A 663 -19.03 -14.98 -22.69
C VAL A 663 -19.50 -16.38 -22.26
N ALA A 664 -19.51 -17.32 -23.20
CA ALA A 664 -19.82 -18.72 -22.91
C ALA A 664 -18.62 -19.43 -22.29
N LEU A 665 -18.86 -20.30 -21.30
CA LEU A 665 -17.81 -20.93 -20.50
C LEU A 665 -17.77 -22.46 -20.66
N ASN A 666 -16.56 -23.01 -20.58
CA ASN A 666 -16.30 -24.46 -20.47
C ASN A 666 -15.70 -24.72 -19.09
N PHE A 667 -16.34 -25.55 -18.26
CA PHE A 667 -15.94 -25.74 -16.86
C PHE A 667 -16.45 -27.07 -16.30
N ASP A 668 -15.88 -27.52 -15.19
CA ASP A 668 -16.38 -28.58 -14.33
C ASP A 668 -17.17 -27.99 -13.16
N ALA A 669 -18.32 -28.56 -12.83
CA ALA A 669 -18.99 -28.35 -11.55
C ALA A 669 -18.88 -29.61 -10.71
N TRP A 670 -18.50 -29.50 -9.44
CA TRP A 670 -18.38 -30.65 -8.56
C TRP A 670 -18.78 -30.37 -7.11
N LEU A 671 -19.21 -31.42 -6.42
CA LEU A 671 -19.38 -31.44 -4.97
C LEU A 671 -18.20 -32.16 -4.34
N ALA A 672 -17.71 -31.67 -3.22
CA ALA A 672 -16.62 -32.29 -2.46
C ALA A 672 -16.92 -32.34 -0.96
N ILE A 673 -16.29 -33.27 -0.26
CA ILE A 673 -16.41 -33.41 1.20
C ILE A 673 -15.02 -33.48 1.82
N SER A 674 -14.77 -32.73 2.89
CA SER A 674 -13.62 -32.97 3.77
C SER A 674 -14.06 -33.37 5.18
N TYR A 675 -13.20 -34.11 5.88
CA TYR A 675 -13.37 -34.55 7.25
C TYR A 675 -12.30 -33.89 8.13
N GLU A 676 -12.71 -33.24 9.23
CA GLU A 676 -11.81 -32.65 10.23
C GLU A 676 -10.71 -31.74 9.65
N GLY A 677 -11.05 -30.94 8.63
CA GLY A 677 -10.10 -30.03 7.97
C GLY A 677 -9.07 -30.71 7.04
N GLY A 678 -9.21 -32.02 6.79
CA GLY A 678 -8.40 -32.75 5.83
C GLY A 678 -8.69 -32.41 4.37
N THR A 679 -8.10 -33.17 3.45
CA THR A 679 -8.26 -32.97 2.00
C THR A 679 -9.72 -33.16 1.58
N ALA A 680 -10.22 -32.28 0.71
CA ALA A 680 -11.55 -32.41 0.15
C ALA A 680 -11.55 -33.43 -1.00
N ILE A 681 -12.42 -34.44 -0.92
CA ILE A 681 -12.57 -35.47 -1.96
C ILE A 681 -13.81 -35.16 -2.80
N THR A 682 -13.65 -35.13 -4.13
CA THR A 682 -14.77 -34.99 -5.08
C THR A 682 -15.73 -36.17 -4.96
N VAL A 683 -17.01 -35.89 -4.72
CA VAL A 683 -18.07 -36.89 -4.55
C VAL A 683 -19.11 -36.91 -5.68
N VAL A 684 -19.27 -35.80 -6.40
CA VAL A 684 -20.10 -35.67 -7.61
C VAL A 684 -19.42 -34.69 -8.55
N GLN A 685 -19.37 -34.96 -9.85
CA GLN A 685 -18.80 -34.04 -10.84
C GLN A 685 -19.62 -34.05 -12.14
N ARG A 686 -19.63 -32.92 -12.84
CA ARG A 686 -20.12 -32.82 -14.20
C ARG A 686 -19.35 -31.76 -15.00
N PRO A 687 -18.77 -32.10 -16.17
CA PRO A 687 -18.26 -31.11 -17.11
C PRO A 687 -19.39 -30.42 -17.89
N PHE A 688 -19.17 -29.16 -18.20
CA PHE A 688 -19.99 -28.28 -19.02
C PHE A 688 -19.15 -27.70 -20.15
N SER A 689 -19.76 -27.65 -21.33
CA SER A 689 -19.21 -26.94 -22.48
C SER A 689 -20.23 -25.95 -23.01
N ASP A 690 -19.78 -24.79 -23.43
CA ASP A 690 -20.60 -23.75 -24.06
C ASP A 690 -21.74 -23.24 -23.16
N PHE A 691 -21.47 -23.08 -21.86
CA PHE A 691 -22.44 -22.59 -20.88
C PHE A 691 -22.60 -21.07 -21.03
N GLN A 692 -23.69 -20.64 -21.68
CA GLN A 692 -23.87 -19.26 -22.13
C GLN A 692 -24.07 -18.26 -20.98
N PRO A 693 -23.80 -16.96 -21.23
CA PRO A 693 -24.27 -15.86 -20.38
C PRO A 693 -25.75 -16.00 -20.00
N GLY A 694 -26.08 -15.78 -18.73
CA GLY A 694 -27.42 -15.89 -18.16
C GLY A 694 -27.94 -17.33 -17.98
N TRP A 695 -27.18 -18.35 -18.37
CA TRP A 695 -27.57 -19.73 -18.06
C TRP A 695 -27.39 -20.01 -16.57
N THR A 696 -28.32 -20.79 -16.02
CA THR A 696 -28.30 -21.15 -14.61
C THR A 696 -28.48 -22.66 -14.39
N ILE A 697 -27.94 -23.14 -13.28
CA ILE A 697 -28.33 -24.40 -12.66
C ILE A 697 -28.99 -24.03 -11.33
N ASN A 698 -30.31 -24.12 -11.25
CA ASN A 698 -31.03 -23.86 -10.02
C ASN A 698 -31.69 -25.15 -9.51
N ARG A 699 -31.26 -25.59 -8.32
CA ARG A 699 -31.81 -26.71 -7.57
C ARG A 699 -32.07 -26.26 -6.14
N PRO A 700 -33.27 -25.77 -5.82
CA PRO A 700 -33.54 -25.25 -4.48
C PRO A 700 -33.54 -26.33 -3.40
N ILE A 701 -33.80 -27.60 -3.76
CA ILE A 701 -33.79 -28.74 -2.84
C ILE A 701 -33.23 -29.98 -3.56
N MET A 702 -32.10 -30.48 -3.07
CA MET A 702 -31.45 -31.73 -3.43
C MET A 702 -31.03 -32.47 -2.16
N PHE A 703 -30.61 -33.73 -2.30
CA PHE A 703 -30.04 -34.46 -1.18
C PHE A 703 -28.76 -35.20 -1.59
N TYR A 704 -27.85 -35.36 -0.62
CA TYR A 704 -26.67 -36.20 -0.74
C TYR A 704 -26.66 -37.22 0.42
N PRO A 705 -26.55 -38.53 0.12
CA PRO A 705 -26.55 -39.56 1.14
C PRO A 705 -25.20 -39.62 1.88
N ILE A 706 -25.23 -39.59 3.20
CA ILE A 706 -24.09 -39.82 4.08
C ILE A 706 -24.23 -41.24 4.69
N PRO A 707 -23.40 -42.21 4.27
CA PRO A 707 -23.58 -43.60 4.65
C PRO A 707 -23.21 -43.85 6.12
N SER A 708 -23.67 -44.99 6.67
CA SER A 708 -23.31 -45.42 8.03
C SER A 708 -21.82 -45.70 8.21
N THR A 709 -21.07 -45.86 7.11
CA THR A 709 -19.64 -46.17 7.10
C THR A 709 -18.74 -44.93 7.18
N TYR A 710 -19.28 -43.72 7.00
CA TYR A 710 -18.51 -42.50 7.28
C TYR A 710 -18.19 -42.40 8.77
N ALA A 711 -17.00 -41.91 9.11
CA ALA A 711 -16.58 -41.73 10.50
C ALA A 711 -17.45 -40.71 11.25
N ALA A 712 -17.51 -40.80 12.58
CA ALA A 712 -18.16 -39.78 13.40
C ALA A 712 -17.21 -38.58 13.56
N GLY A 713 -17.75 -37.36 13.50
CA GLY A 713 -16.95 -36.13 13.57
C GLY A 713 -17.55 -35.02 12.72
N ASP A 714 -16.76 -33.97 12.52
CA ASP A 714 -17.14 -32.76 11.79
C ASP A 714 -16.64 -32.80 10.35
N TYR A 715 -17.49 -32.34 9.44
CA TYR A 715 -17.27 -32.37 7.99
C TYR A 715 -17.62 -31.02 7.38
N MET A 716 -16.98 -30.73 6.24
CA MET A 716 -17.37 -29.66 5.33
C MET A 716 -17.88 -30.23 4.02
N PHE A 717 -18.99 -29.69 3.53
CA PHE A 717 -19.59 -30.02 2.24
C PHE A 717 -19.45 -28.82 1.30
N TYR A 718 -18.78 -29.01 0.16
CA TYR A 718 -18.43 -27.97 -0.80
C TYR A 718 -19.14 -28.18 -2.13
N GLY A 719 -19.40 -27.09 -2.82
CA GLY A 719 -19.77 -27.02 -4.23
C GLY A 719 -18.81 -26.07 -4.90
N ARG A 720 -18.20 -26.52 -6.00
CA ARG A 720 -17.15 -25.81 -6.73
C ARG A 720 -17.48 -25.77 -8.21
N VAL A 721 -17.05 -24.69 -8.87
CA VAL A 721 -16.95 -24.59 -10.33
C VAL A 721 -15.53 -24.22 -10.71
N GLY A 722 -15.01 -24.73 -11.84
CA GLY A 722 -13.62 -24.53 -12.23
C GLY A 722 -13.11 -25.57 -13.22
N ILE A 723 -11.82 -25.91 -13.15
CA ILE A 723 -11.22 -27.04 -13.91
C ILE A 723 -10.74 -28.07 -12.89
N GLU A 724 -11.45 -29.18 -12.79
CA GLU A 724 -11.20 -30.22 -11.79
C GLU A 724 -9.96 -31.04 -12.20
N PRO A 725 -9.08 -31.46 -11.26
CA PRO A 725 -9.15 -31.27 -9.81
C PRO A 725 -8.41 -30.02 -9.29
N ASN A 726 -7.75 -29.24 -10.15
CA ASN A 726 -6.68 -28.33 -9.72
C ASN A 726 -7.06 -26.85 -9.62
N ILE A 727 -8.12 -26.40 -10.29
CA ILE A 727 -8.48 -24.98 -10.41
C ILE A 727 -9.92 -24.79 -9.96
N VAL A 728 -10.14 -24.01 -8.91
CA VAL A 728 -11.48 -23.61 -8.43
C VAL A 728 -11.68 -22.14 -8.79
N TRP A 729 -12.72 -21.84 -9.59
CA TRP A 729 -13.10 -20.48 -9.96
C TRP A 729 -14.05 -19.84 -8.93
N ASP A 730 -15.02 -20.61 -8.42
CA ASP A 730 -15.87 -20.19 -7.31
C ASP A 730 -16.25 -21.41 -6.42
N GLU A 731 -16.46 -21.14 -5.13
CA GLU A 731 -16.73 -22.15 -4.09
C GLU A 731 -17.78 -21.66 -3.09
N SER A 732 -18.74 -22.53 -2.77
CA SER A 732 -19.65 -22.34 -1.63
C SER A 732 -19.80 -23.64 -0.86
N GLY A 733 -20.05 -23.57 0.45
CA GLY A 733 -20.12 -24.76 1.28
C GLY A 733 -20.72 -24.52 2.67
N PHE A 734 -21.00 -25.61 3.37
CA PHE A 734 -21.54 -25.57 4.72
C PHE A 734 -21.01 -26.73 5.59
N PRO A 735 -20.89 -26.52 6.91
CA PRO A 735 -20.50 -27.56 7.84
C PRO A 735 -21.66 -28.51 8.14
N PHE A 736 -21.34 -29.78 8.41
CA PHE A 736 -22.26 -30.72 9.03
C PHE A 736 -21.50 -31.67 9.96
N SER A 737 -22.20 -32.29 10.91
CA SER A 737 -21.60 -33.28 11.81
C SER A 737 -22.27 -34.64 11.65
N LYS A 738 -21.52 -35.71 11.92
CA LYS A 738 -22.03 -37.08 11.97
C LYS A 738 -21.91 -37.66 13.37
N ALA A 739 -23.04 -38.08 13.93
CA ALA A 739 -23.11 -38.69 15.25
C ALA A 739 -22.45 -40.09 15.27
N GLY A 740 -21.72 -40.38 16.34
CA GLY A 740 -21.11 -41.68 16.63
C GLY A 740 -19.95 -41.58 17.63
N ALA A 741 -19.44 -42.74 18.08
CA ALA A 741 -18.41 -42.81 19.12
C ALA A 741 -16.96 -42.93 18.60
N ASN A 742 -16.75 -43.10 17.29
CA ASN A 742 -15.43 -43.41 16.72
C ASN A 742 -14.93 -42.27 15.80
N PHE A 743 -14.01 -41.46 16.33
CA PHE A 743 -13.14 -40.58 15.56
C PHE A 743 -12.07 -41.41 14.84
N VAL A 744 -11.78 -41.10 13.57
CA VAL A 744 -10.76 -41.79 12.77
C VAL A 744 -9.81 -40.76 12.17
N GLU A 745 -8.57 -40.70 12.66
CA GLU A 745 -7.59 -39.64 12.37
C GLU A 745 -7.16 -39.53 10.89
N ASN A 746 -7.38 -40.56 10.08
CA ASN A 746 -7.03 -40.59 8.64
C ASN A 746 -8.20 -41.07 7.79
N PHE A 747 -9.41 -40.59 8.07
CA PHE A 747 -10.59 -40.93 7.29
C PHE A 747 -10.69 -40.06 6.04
N GLU A 748 -10.71 -40.71 4.87
CA GLU A 748 -10.98 -40.07 3.58
C GLU A 748 -12.43 -40.34 3.17
N PRO A 749 -13.27 -39.30 2.98
CA PRO A 749 -14.60 -39.45 2.41
C PRO A 749 -14.55 -40.09 1.01
N PHE A 750 -15.62 -40.79 0.63
CA PHE A 750 -15.69 -41.44 -0.69
C PHE A 750 -17.05 -41.18 -1.36
N ALA A 751 -17.05 -41.08 -2.69
CA ALA A 751 -18.27 -40.88 -3.48
C ALA A 751 -19.29 -42.02 -3.26
N VAL A 752 -20.55 -41.67 -3.04
CA VAL A 752 -21.64 -42.65 -2.91
C VAL A 752 -22.23 -42.96 -4.27
N ASP A 753 -22.15 -44.22 -4.69
CA ASP A 753 -22.72 -44.69 -5.95
C ASP A 753 -24.25 -44.43 -6.01
N GLY A 754 -24.70 -43.84 -7.11
CA GLY A 754 -26.10 -43.47 -7.32
C GLY A 754 -26.59 -42.21 -6.58
N ALA A 755 -25.70 -41.40 -5.99
CA ALA A 755 -26.07 -40.09 -5.45
C ALA A 755 -26.65 -39.19 -6.58
N PRO A 756 -27.76 -38.46 -6.34
CA PRO A 756 -28.31 -37.55 -7.34
C PRO A 756 -27.29 -36.48 -7.74
N ASN A 757 -27.10 -36.26 -9.04
CA ASN A 757 -26.23 -35.19 -9.52
C ASN A 757 -27.04 -33.88 -9.68
N PRO A 758 -26.79 -32.85 -8.84
CA PRO A 758 -27.56 -31.61 -8.91
C PRO A 758 -27.34 -30.86 -10.22
N PHE A 759 -26.21 -31.11 -10.88
CA PHE A 759 -25.79 -30.44 -12.10
C PHE A 759 -26.49 -30.97 -13.36
N ASP A 760 -27.33 -32.02 -13.28
CA ASP A 760 -27.89 -32.75 -14.44
C ASP A 760 -28.79 -31.95 -15.41
N ARG A 761 -29.25 -30.75 -15.04
CA ARG A 761 -30.14 -29.92 -15.88
C ARG A 761 -29.77 -28.43 -15.81
N VAL A 762 -29.61 -27.83 -16.97
CA VAL A 762 -29.35 -26.39 -17.20
C VAL A 762 -30.65 -25.70 -17.59
N TYR A 763 -30.85 -24.47 -17.14
CA TYR A 763 -31.93 -23.58 -17.57
C TYR A 763 -31.35 -22.40 -18.34
N SER A 764 -31.95 -22.05 -19.47
CA SER A 764 -31.59 -20.87 -20.27
C SER A 764 -32.51 -19.70 -19.96
N ASP A 765 -32.06 -18.46 -20.20
CA ASP A 765 -32.91 -17.24 -20.15
C ASP A 765 -34.13 -17.31 -21.08
N GLN A 766 -34.14 -18.22 -22.06
CA GLN A 766 -35.27 -18.46 -22.97
C GLN A 766 -36.33 -19.43 -22.40
N ASP A 767 -36.05 -20.13 -21.29
CA ASP A 767 -36.98 -21.06 -20.64
C ASP A 767 -37.78 -20.43 -19.47
N VAL A 768 -37.50 -19.18 -19.12
CA VAL A 768 -38.40 -18.40 -18.26
C VAL A 768 -39.56 -17.92 -19.12
N THR A 769 -40.60 -18.74 -19.24
CA THR A 769 -41.88 -18.25 -19.72
C THR A 769 -42.30 -17.10 -18.81
N ALA A 770 -42.30 -15.87 -19.35
CA ALA A 770 -42.89 -14.73 -18.68
C ALA A 770 -44.27 -15.16 -18.14
N PRO A 771 -44.58 -14.87 -16.87
CA PRO A 771 -45.85 -15.28 -16.28
C PRO A 771 -46.99 -14.89 -17.22
N SER A 772 -47.90 -15.80 -17.57
CA SER A 772 -48.97 -15.45 -18.55
C SER A 772 -50.03 -14.49 -17.97
N THR A 773 -49.98 -14.22 -16.66
CA THR A 773 -50.93 -13.40 -15.92
C THR A 773 -50.24 -12.61 -14.81
N TYR A 774 -50.79 -11.46 -14.45
CA TYR A 774 -50.43 -10.78 -13.21
C TYR A 774 -50.75 -11.66 -11.99
N ALA A 775 -49.83 -11.75 -11.02
CA ALA A 775 -50.06 -12.52 -9.79
C ALA A 775 -49.33 -11.91 -8.58
N LEU A 776 -49.96 -12.01 -7.42
CA LEU A 776 -49.31 -11.79 -6.12
C LEU A 776 -49.12 -13.17 -5.47
N GLU A 777 -47.87 -13.60 -5.32
CA GLU A 777 -47.53 -14.94 -4.82
C GLU A 777 -47.43 -14.99 -3.30
N GLY A 778 -47.26 -13.83 -2.66
CA GLY A 778 -47.32 -13.69 -1.21
C GLY A 778 -45.98 -13.26 -0.60
N ALA A 779 -45.92 -13.26 0.74
CA ALA A 779 -44.72 -12.95 1.51
C ALA A 779 -44.15 -14.24 2.10
N PHE A 780 -42.85 -14.49 1.97
CA PHE A 780 -42.17 -15.62 2.60
C PHE A 780 -40.79 -15.19 3.16
N PRO A 781 -40.45 -15.58 4.40
CA PRO A 781 -41.28 -16.31 5.37
C PRO A 781 -42.49 -15.50 5.85
N ASN A 782 -43.56 -16.17 6.32
CA ASN A 782 -44.73 -15.54 6.93
C ASN A 782 -45.46 -16.55 7.84
N PRO A 783 -45.35 -16.47 9.18
CA PRO A 783 -44.76 -15.37 9.95
C PRO A 783 -43.25 -15.15 9.72
N PHE A 784 -42.75 -13.94 9.98
CA PHE A 784 -41.37 -13.52 9.68
C PHE A 784 -40.71 -12.77 10.83
N ASN A 785 -39.36 -12.71 10.86
CA ASN A 785 -38.57 -12.00 11.86
C ASN A 785 -37.15 -11.64 11.35
N PRO A 786 -36.74 -10.36 11.26
CA PRO A 786 -37.58 -9.19 11.02
C PRO A 786 -37.86 -8.94 9.52
N THR A 787 -37.34 -9.79 8.62
CA THR A 787 -37.43 -9.61 7.16
C THR A 787 -38.30 -10.66 6.49
N THR A 788 -39.02 -10.25 5.42
CA THR A 788 -39.78 -11.15 4.53
C THR A 788 -39.68 -10.67 3.09
N THR A 789 -39.81 -11.58 2.13
CA THR A 789 -39.79 -11.25 0.70
C THR A 789 -41.19 -11.39 0.11
N ILE A 790 -41.72 -10.28 -0.42
CA ILE A 790 -42.99 -10.24 -1.16
C ILE A 790 -42.71 -10.57 -2.63
N ARG A 791 -43.34 -11.62 -3.15
CA ARG A 791 -43.17 -12.10 -4.53
C ARG A 791 -44.40 -11.81 -5.38
N PHE A 792 -44.17 -11.37 -6.61
CA PHE A 792 -45.23 -11.13 -7.59
C PHE A 792 -44.75 -11.31 -9.02
N ALA A 793 -45.68 -11.54 -9.93
CA ALA A 793 -45.42 -11.82 -11.34
C ALA A 793 -46.14 -10.82 -12.24
N ILE A 794 -45.46 -10.33 -13.28
CA ILE A 794 -46.02 -9.45 -14.30
C ILE A 794 -45.82 -10.04 -15.71
N PRO A 795 -46.88 -10.16 -16.53
CA PRO A 795 -46.83 -10.77 -17.87
C PRO A 795 -46.23 -9.85 -18.94
N GLU A 796 -46.32 -8.54 -18.71
CA GLU A 796 -45.86 -7.49 -19.61
C GLU A 796 -45.40 -6.29 -18.77
N GLU A 797 -44.69 -5.34 -19.40
CA GLU A 797 -44.24 -4.13 -18.75
C GLU A 797 -45.40 -3.37 -18.09
N ALA A 798 -45.29 -3.10 -16.80
CA ALA A 798 -46.33 -2.44 -16.03
C ALA A 798 -45.74 -1.46 -15.02
N LYS A 799 -46.47 -0.38 -14.74
CA LYS A 799 -46.22 0.45 -13.55
C LYS A 799 -46.67 -0.35 -12.34
N VAL A 800 -45.76 -0.62 -11.42
CA VAL A 800 -45.99 -1.38 -10.19
C VAL A 800 -45.91 -0.45 -8.98
N THR A 801 -46.90 -0.53 -8.11
CA THR A 801 -46.93 0.13 -6.81
C THR A 801 -47.15 -0.93 -5.72
N LEU A 802 -46.18 -1.10 -4.82
CA LEU A 802 -46.26 -2.02 -3.68
C LEU A 802 -46.09 -1.24 -2.38
N THR A 803 -47.13 -1.23 -1.55
CA THR A 803 -47.18 -0.42 -0.33
C THR A 803 -47.60 -1.28 0.86
N VAL A 804 -46.94 -1.09 2.01
CA VAL A 804 -47.22 -1.76 3.29
C VAL A 804 -48.02 -0.84 4.21
N PHE A 805 -48.99 -1.39 4.93
CA PHE A 805 -49.89 -0.72 5.86
C PHE A 805 -49.97 -1.47 7.20
N ASP A 806 -50.27 -0.75 8.28
CA ASP A 806 -50.66 -1.35 9.55
C ASP A 806 -52.15 -1.75 9.57
N VAL A 807 -52.61 -2.37 10.66
CA VAL A 807 -54.00 -2.80 10.83
C VAL A 807 -55.01 -1.65 10.91
N GLN A 808 -54.55 -0.42 11.17
CA GLN A 808 -55.38 0.79 11.15
C GLN A 808 -55.47 1.39 9.74
N GLY A 809 -54.77 0.82 8.75
CA GLY A 809 -54.72 1.30 7.37
C GLY A 809 -53.75 2.46 7.16
N ARG A 810 -52.87 2.76 8.11
CA ARG A 810 -51.81 3.76 7.93
C ARG A 810 -50.69 3.16 7.09
N GLN A 811 -50.23 3.90 6.08
CA GLN A 811 -49.09 3.51 5.26
C GLN A 811 -47.81 3.51 6.10
N ILE A 812 -47.11 2.38 6.09
CA ILE A 812 -45.88 2.15 6.83
C ILE A 812 -44.66 2.27 5.91
N ALA A 813 -44.75 1.75 4.68
CA ALA A 813 -43.67 1.82 3.70
C ALA A 813 -44.20 1.73 2.28
N GLU A 814 -43.54 2.41 1.33
CA GLU A 814 -43.70 2.18 -0.10
C GLU A 814 -42.45 1.44 -0.58
N LEU A 815 -42.61 0.18 -1.02
CA LEU A 815 -41.51 -0.70 -1.38
C LEU A 815 -41.19 -0.63 -2.87
N VAL A 816 -42.19 -0.37 -3.70
CA VAL A 816 -42.04 -0.18 -5.15
C VAL A 816 -43.00 0.90 -5.62
N ASN A 817 -42.53 1.78 -6.50
CA ASN A 817 -43.36 2.72 -7.26
C ASN A 817 -42.68 3.07 -8.58
N SER A 818 -42.54 2.09 -9.48
CA SER A 818 -41.76 2.22 -10.72
C SER A 818 -42.29 1.29 -11.81
N PHE A 819 -41.87 1.53 -13.07
CA PHE A 819 -42.13 0.58 -14.15
C PHE A 819 -41.23 -0.65 -13.99
N ARG A 820 -41.81 -1.84 -14.20
CA ARG A 820 -41.12 -3.13 -14.14
C ARG A 820 -41.38 -3.92 -15.43
N GLN A 821 -40.35 -4.63 -15.91
CA GLN A 821 -40.40 -5.49 -17.10
C GLN A 821 -41.08 -6.83 -16.79
N ALA A 822 -41.64 -7.49 -17.80
CA ALA A 822 -42.25 -8.82 -17.67
C ALA A 822 -41.32 -9.81 -16.93
N GLY A 823 -41.88 -10.58 -15.99
CA GLY A 823 -41.12 -11.53 -15.16
C GLY A 823 -41.68 -11.66 -13.75
N SER A 824 -41.05 -12.53 -12.96
CA SER A 824 -41.28 -12.63 -11.50
C SER A 824 -40.33 -11.70 -10.75
N HIS A 825 -40.85 -11.00 -9.75
CA HIS A 825 -40.16 -9.97 -8.98
C HIS A 825 -40.24 -10.28 -7.49
N ASN A 826 -39.15 -10.02 -6.79
CA ASN A 826 -39.01 -10.21 -5.35
C ASN A 826 -38.68 -8.86 -4.70
N VAL A 827 -39.42 -8.49 -3.65
CA VAL A 827 -39.18 -7.25 -2.91
C VAL A 827 -39.10 -7.56 -1.42
N THR A 828 -37.95 -7.25 -0.83
CA THR A 828 -37.71 -7.46 0.61
C THR A 828 -38.35 -6.34 1.42
N PHE A 829 -39.06 -6.72 2.49
CA PHE A 829 -39.56 -5.84 3.52
C PHE A 829 -38.83 -6.10 4.82
N ASP A 830 -38.14 -5.08 5.34
CA ASP A 830 -37.50 -5.09 6.65
C ASP A 830 -38.36 -4.38 7.69
N ALA A 831 -38.80 -5.14 8.70
CA ALA A 831 -39.63 -4.65 9.80
C ALA A 831 -38.87 -4.55 11.13
N SER A 832 -37.53 -4.43 11.09
CA SER A 832 -36.67 -4.35 12.28
C SER A 832 -37.07 -3.25 13.26
N ASN A 833 -37.65 -2.15 12.77
CA ASN A 833 -38.10 -1.02 13.60
C ASN A 833 -39.60 -1.02 13.91
N LEU A 834 -40.33 -2.09 13.57
CA LEU A 834 -41.78 -2.19 13.76
C LEU A 834 -42.14 -3.15 14.90
N ALA A 835 -43.30 -2.97 15.55
CA ALA A 835 -43.75 -3.85 16.61
C ALA A 835 -44.27 -5.19 16.05
N SER A 836 -44.11 -6.30 16.80
CA SER A 836 -44.72 -7.60 16.45
C SER A 836 -46.23 -7.42 16.22
N GLY A 837 -46.75 -7.99 15.13
CA GLY A 837 -48.12 -7.73 14.72
C GLY A 837 -48.40 -8.10 13.27
N VAL A 838 -49.65 -7.87 12.86
CA VAL A 838 -50.10 -8.09 11.48
C VAL A 838 -49.90 -6.81 10.67
N TYR A 839 -49.32 -6.96 9.49
CA TYR A 839 -49.19 -5.90 8.48
C TYR A 839 -49.88 -6.35 7.20
N LEU A 840 -50.43 -5.40 6.46
CA LEU A 840 -51.05 -5.62 5.17
C LEU A 840 -50.17 -5.02 4.10
N TYR A 841 -50.15 -5.58 2.91
CA TYR A 841 -49.49 -4.95 1.76
C TYR A 841 -50.41 -5.00 0.55
N ARG A 842 -50.41 -3.91 -0.23
CA ARG A 842 -51.21 -3.75 -1.43
C ARG A 842 -50.31 -3.62 -2.64
N LEU A 843 -50.61 -4.38 -3.67
CA LEU A 843 -49.91 -4.41 -4.94
C LEU A 843 -50.87 -3.95 -6.03
N GLU A 844 -50.51 -2.87 -6.70
CA GLU A 844 -51.25 -2.27 -7.79
C GLU A 844 -50.38 -2.30 -9.05
N MET A 845 -50.94 -2.75 -10.17
CA MET A 845 -50.21 -2.82 -11.44
C MET A 845 -51.08 -2.32 -12.58
N SER A 846 -50.52 -1.47 -13.44
CA SER A 846 -51.17 -0.97 -14.65
C SER A 846 -50.26 -1.14 -15.87
N GLY A 847 -50.68 -1.95 -16.84
CA GLY A 847 -49.95 -2.19 -18.09
C GLY A 847 -49.85 -0.95 -18.99
N SER A 848 -48.83 -0.90 -19.87
CA SER A 848 -48.49 0.28 -20.69
C SER A 848 -49.23 0.38 -22.05
N GLY A 849 -50.24 -0.45 -22.31
CA GLY A 849 -50.99 -0.46 -23.59
C GLY A 849 -51.87 0.77 -23.83
N THR A 850 -52.00 1.20 -25.09
CA THR A 850 -52.81 2.36 -25.57
C THR A 850 -54.33 2.22 -25.38
N THR A 851 -54.80 1.22 -24.63
CA THR A 851 -56.20 1.07 -24.18
C THR A 851 -56.18 0.64 -22.70
N PRO A 852 -56.70 1.44 -21.75
CA PRO A 852 -56.54 1.16 -20.31
C PRO A 852 -57.60 0.17 -19.83
N THR A 853 -57.28 -1.12 -19.66
CA THR A 853 -58.25 -2.08 -19.10
C THR A 853 -57.72 -3.21 -18.20
N THR A 854 -56.43 -3.31 -17.89
CA THR A 854 -55.95 -4.29 -16.88
C THR A 854 -55.24 -3.59 -15.73
N GLU A 855 -56.03 -3.13 -14.75
CA GLU A 855 -55.54 -2.81 -13.42
C GLU A 855 -55.57 -4.08 -12.57
N PHE A 856 -54.40 -4.59 -12.17
CA PHE A 856 -54.31 -5.67 -11.18
C PHE A 856 -54.14 -5.05 -9.80
N ASN A 857 -55.06 -5.36 -8.89
CA ASN A 857 -55.01 -4.92 -7.50
C ASN A 857 -55.15 -6.14 -6.59
N ALA A 858 -54.13 -6.39 -5.77
CA ALA A 858 -54.12 -7.48 -4.80
C ALA A 858 -53.65 -6.99 -3.43
N VAL A 859 -54.20 -7.58 -2.38
CA VAL A 859 -53.80 -7.31 -0.99
C VAL A 859 -53.37 -8.62 -0.35
N GLY A 860 -52.22 -8.60 0.31
CA GLY A 860 -51.72 -9.70 1.12
C GLY A 860 -51.57 -9.29 2.59
N LYS A 861 -51.44 -10.30 3.46
CA LYS A 861 -51.19 -10.13 4.90
C LYS A 861 -49.88 -10.80 5.28
N MET A 862 -49.15 -10.20 6.20
CA MET A 862 -47.92 -10.75 6.79
C MET A 862 -47.89 -10.53 8.30
N MET A 863 -47.27 -11.46 9.02
CA MET A 863 -47.21 -11.47 10.48
C MET A 863 -45.75 -11.39 10.96
N LEU A 864 -45.38 -10.28 11.58
CA LEU A 864 -44.08 -10.12 12.24
C LEU A 864 -44.13 -10.75 13.63
N VAL A 865 -43.19 -11.63 13.92
CA VAL A 865 -43.05 -12.30 15.23
C VAL A 865 -41.63 -12.09 15.72
N LYS A 866 -41.41 -11.02 16.49
CA LYS A 866 -40.18 -10.82 17.28
C LYS A 866 -40.23 -11.61 18.57
#